data_AF-A0ABD1PK39-F1
#
_entry.id   AF-A0ABD1PK39-F1
#
_cell.length_a   1.000
_cell.length_b   1.000
_cell.length_c   1.000
_cell.angle_alpha   90.00
_cell.angle_beta   90.00
_cell.angle_gamma   90.00
#
_symmetry.space_group_name_H-M   'P 1'
#
loop_
_entity.id
_entity.type
_entity.pdbx_description
1 polymer ?
#
loop_
_entity_poly.entity_id
_entity_poly.type
_entity_poly.pdbx_seq_one_letter_code
_entity_poly.pdbx_strand_id
1 'polypeptide(L)'
;MDEQLQQQQRQMKKKKKKSKGKIINKKRKTEEENLESNTLFGLILAAICTNANANKHLIKQCLNHLYLSLVSHDLSAPIISLLPVLLKSKCGEIVCRSVEIVGAVSLMSFQLNEMISSECEIAKSLIMLLGSTKRKISMAACNAILDLSTTAVGQQRLLELSAIDKLILSFVQASKSPAGIVSLSADVIMFKEGGFPIMLLHAAIILINSCTIEQMHNIPTELSDTLLVYLRGLWDEVCKQRILSTSLKCGQEKGFRTSNIKTNNLAENIFRLSITRGHYRVPVDIDNVKRSIFDLGEGSFGHFLSNYWEVSPHLIRDAKKTSTRQDNAFSPFVQFLKSKEAVHSFLPSILKSITSCPPIASDELNILHFVKEVRNHFGCPIIYHQDIRVIKTQSRERELHYFQEKSDSSCLAPHILHIDDILKCEEAYKEGYSIALRGMEFRFQSIAAIADGLASLFGQPSAGVNMYLTPPNSQGLACHSDDHCVFVCQIMGVKRWTIFPRSSLQLPRLYEPMDSWHGLEVENRMLDECKQFLLEEGDILYIPRGFPHEARTIIDDDKFDKTAEFSLHLTLAIEIEPPFAWEGFIQVALCCWDQKQKVFPDTHGHSVSGSLHVVSVNLLHVAIKQFGNLDPAFQKACLVGAISSSSSTEGWLGTCQRTLFWHLISIINTELKFSDALKLLEEAVQKHEDPLEQIRWLKDLILEEEVTKSQRCSISNSDNGCGFHLLRNHRDIAEDVFMEVKSKFCKEIVFEEVEQRYKVMLEKYRKVREQYTDGMLSLHCITGDS
;
A
#
# COMPACT_ATOMS: atom_id res chain seq x y z
N MET A 1 -47.06 -68.61 17.93
CA MET A 1 -46.54 -68.58 19.32
C MET A 1 -45.15 -69.20 19.44
N ASP A 2 -44.72 -70.09 18.53
CA ASP A 2 -43.35 -70.67 18.55
C ASP A 2 -42.23 -69.78 17.98
N GLU A 3 -42.53 -68.78 17.15
CA GLU A 3 -41.49 -67.87 16.63
C GLU A 3 -40.97 -66.88 17.68
N GLN A 4 -41.81 -66.47 18.63
CA GLN A 4 -41.40 -65.55 19.71
C GLN A 4 -40.49 -66.23 20.75
N LEU A 5 -40.68 -67.54 21.01
CA LEU A 5 -39.85 -68.28 21.96
C LEU A 5 -38.44 -68.55 21.39
N GLN A 6 -38.32 -68.81 20.09
CA GLN A 6 -37.02 -68.93 19.41
C GLN A 6 -36.26 -67.60 19.35
N GLN A 7 -36.97 -66.47 19.25
CA GLN A 7 -36.34 -65.15 19.22
C GLN A 7 -35.76 -64.76 20.59
N GLN A 8 -36.42 -65.11 21.70
CA GLN A 8 -35.89 -64.89 23.06
C GLN A 8 -34.66 -65.77 23.37
N GLN A 9 -34.65 -67.04 22.96
CA GLN A 9 -33.48 -67.90 23.17
C GLN A 9 -32.26 -67.47 22.32
N ARG A 10 -32.48 -66.95 21.11
CA ARG A 10 -31.41 -66.35 20.28
C ARG A 10 -30.86 -65.05 20.88
N GLN A 11 -31.71 -64.23 21.52
CA GLN A 11 -31.25 -63.03 22.23
C GLN A 11 -30.44 -63.35 23.49
N MET A 12 -30.79 -64.39 24.26
CA MET A 12 -29.99 -64.80 25.43
C MET A 12 -28.62 -65.38 25.05
N LYS A 13 -28.52 -66.16 23.96
CA LYS A 13 -27.21 -66.62 23.45
C LYS A 13 -26.35 -65.47 22.89
N LYS A 14 -26.96 -64.44 22.25
CA LYS A 14 -26.24 -63.22 21.82
C LYS A 14 -25.77 -62.36 23.00
N LYS A 15 -26.53 -62.27 24.11
CA LYS A 15 -26.09 -61.58 25.34
C LYS A 15 -24.94 -62.30 26.05
N LYS A 16 -24.92 -63.64 26.12
CA LYS A 16 -23.80 -64.40 26.70
C LYS A 16 -22.51 -64.36 25.85
N LYS A 17 -22.60 -64.27 24.51
CA LYS A 17 -21.40 -64.02 23.66
C LYS A 17 -20.89 -62.58 23.77
N LYS A 18 -21.78 -61.58 23.93
CA LYS A 18 -21.37 -60.19 24.20
C LYS A 18 -20.72 -60.01 25.57
N SER A 19 -21.08 -60.79 26.60
CA SER A 19 -20.41 -60.70 27.91
C SER A 19 -19.03 -61.38 27.93
N LYS A 20 -18.86 -62.53 27.26
CA LYS A 20 -17.52 -63.16 27.13
C LYS A 20 -16.56 -62.36 26.23
N GLY A 21 -17.05 -61.75 25.15
CA GLY A 21 -16.25 -60.81 24.34
C GLY A 21 -15.86 -59.53 25.09
N LYS A 22 -16.72 -59.04 26.00
CA LYS A 22 -16.38 -57.93 26.91
C LYS A 22 -15.40 -58.32 28.01
N ILE A 23 -15.34 -59.59 28.44
CA ILE A 23 -14.36 -60.05 29.45
C ILE A 23 -12.98 -60.27 28.82
N ILE A 24 -12.91 -60.66 27.54
CA ILE A 24 -11.63 -60.74 26.80
C ILE A 24 -11.14 -59.35 26.39
N ASN A 25 -12.03 -58.42 26.01
CA ASN A 25 -11.66 -57.00 25.82
C ASN A 25 -11.47 -56.22 27.12
N LYS A 26 -11.93 -56.72 28.28
CA LYS A 26 -11.55 -56.15 29.59
C LYS A 26 -10.17 -56.59 30.06
N LYS A 27 -9.64 -57.72 29.58
CA LYS A 27 -8.26 -58.17 29.83
C LYS A 27 -7.24 -57.72 28.78
N ARG A 28 -7.71 -57.13 27.68
CA ARG A 28 -6.87 -56.38 26.70
C ARG A 28 -7.13 -54.88 26.68
N LYS A 29 -7.88 -54.37 27.66
CA LYS A 29 -7.53 -53.12 28.32
C LYS A 29 -6.42 -53.49 29.31
N THR A 30 -5.20 -53.65 28.80
CA THR A 30 -4.05 -53.32 29.64
C THR A 30 -4.31 -51.91 30.11
N GLU A 31 -4.13 -51.69 31.40
CA GLU A 31 -4.03 -50.37 31.99
C GLU A 31 -3.03 -49.57 31.13
N GLU A 32 -3.53 -48.73 30.22
CA GLU A 32 -2.81 -47.53 29.86
C GLU A 32 -2.95 -46.67 31.11
N GLU A 33 -2.09 -46.96 32.10
CA GLU A 33 -1.79 -46.03 33.17
C GLU A 33 -1.50 -44.70 32.45
N ASN A 34 -2.34 -43.69 32.68
CA ASN A 34 -2.00 -42.31 32.32
C ASN A 34 -0.77 -41.97 33.16
N LEU A 35 0.42 -42.32 32.66
CA LEU A 35 1.67 -41.92 33.27
C LEU A 35 1.66 -40.39 33.28
N GLU A 36 1.74 -39.81 34.47
CA GLU A 36 1.86 -38.38 34.64
C GLU A 36 3.07 -37.85 33.86
N SER A 37 2.95 -36.63 33.31
CA SER A 37 3.99 -35.94 32.54
C SER A 37 5.37 -36.00 33.22
N ASN A 38 5.41 -35.90 34.55
CA ASN A 38 6.65 -35.95 35.34
C ASN A 38 7.29 -37.35 35.37
N THR A 39 6.50 -38.42 35.36
CA THR A 39 7.00 -39.81 35.29
C THR A 39 7.59 -40.09 33.91
N LEU A 40 6.95 -39.60 32.83
CA LEU A 40 7.49 -39.68 31.47
C LEU A 40 8.80 -38.90 31.33
N PHE A 41 8.87 -37.69 31.90
CA PHE A 41 10.10 -36.89 31.94
C PHE A 41 11.26 -37.67 32.59
N GLY A 42 11.03 -38.24 33.78
CA GLY A 42 12.05 -39.00 34.52
C GLY A 42 12.54 -40.22 33.75
N LEU A 43 11.64 -40.97 33.10
CA LEU A 43 11.99 -42.13 32.28
C LEU A 43 12.82 -41.75 31.05
N ILE A 44 12.45 -40.67 30.36
CA ILE A 44 13.19 -40.20 29.19
C ILE A 44 14.58 -39.70 29.61
N LEU A 45 14.68 -38.90 30.68
CA LEU A 45 15.95 -38.39 31.19
C LEU A 45 16.89 -39.53 31.59
N ALA A 46 16.40 -40.52 32.34
CA ALA A 46 17.20 -41.69 32.71
C ALA A 46 17.66 -42.50 31.49
N ALA A 47 16.80 -42.65 30.47
CA ALA A 47 17.13 -43.34 29.23
C ALA A 47 18.20 -42.60 28.41
N ILE A 48 18.18 -41.26 28.41
CA ILE A 48 19.19 -40.41 27.76
C ILE A 48 20.53 -40.53 28.51
N CYS A 49 20.54 -40.40 29.83
CA CYS A 49 21.76 -40.40 30.66
C CYS A 49 22.50 -41.73 30.70
N THR A 50 21.80 -42.86 30.53
CA THR A 50 22.39 -44.20 30.59
C THR A 50 23.00 -44.63 29.25
N ASN A 51 22.18 -44.72 28.20
CA ASN A 51 22.61 -44.92 26.81
C ASN A 51 21.42 -44.73 25.86
N ALA A 52 21.29 -43.54 25.27
CA ALA A 52 20.21 -43.21 24.35
C ALA A 52 20.11 -44.16 23.14
N ASN A 53 21.21 -44.79 22.72
CA ASN A 53 21.21 -45.71 21.59
C ASN A 53 20.70 -47.12 21.94
N ALA A 54 20.95 -47.60 23.15
CA ALA A 54 20.41 -48.87 23.63
C ALA A 54 18.93 -48.75 24.00
N ASN A 55 18.51 -47.59 24.52
CA ASN A 55 17.16 -47.37 25.06
C ASN A 55 16.17 -46.72 24.08
N LYS A 56 16.44 -46.77 22.76
CA LYS A 56 15.61 -46.11 21.73
C LYS A 56 14.13 -46.52 21.79
N HIS A 57 13.86 -47.79 22.08
CA HIS A 57 12.50 -48.31 22.15
C HIS A 57 11.71 -47.69 23.31
N LEU A 58 12.33 -47.58 24.49
CA LEU A 58 11.73 -46.98 25.67
C LEU A 58 11.45 -45.49 25.42
N ILE A 59 12.43 -44.74 24.91
CA ILE A 59 12.26 -43.32 24.57
C ILE A 59 11.11 -43.13 23.58
N LYS A 60 11.03 -43.98 22.53
CA LYS A 60 9.95 -43.92 21.54
C LYS A 60 8.57 -44.19 22.16
N GLN A 61 8.44 -45.19 23.03
CA GLN A 61 7.18 -45.48 23.71
C GLN A 61 6.74 -44.31 24.58
N CYS A 62 7.64 -43.75 25.37
CA CYS A 62 7.35 -42.58 26.20
C CYS A 62 6.92 -41.38 25.35
N LEU A 63 7.59 -41.09 24.23
CA LEU A 63 7.21 -39.99 23.33
C LEU A 63 5.86 -40.20 22.65
N ASN A 64 5.50 -41.45 22.29
CA ASN A 64 4.18 -41.74 21.73
C ASN A 64 3.08 -41.54 22.77
N HIS A 65 3.29 -42.00 24.01
CA HIS A 65 2.35 -41.75 25.11
C HIS A 65 2.19 -40.26 25.38
N LEU A 66 3.30 -39.52 25.42
CA LEU A 66 3.29 -38.08 25.57
C LEU A 66 2.48 -37.41 24.45
N TYR A 67 2.75 -37.75 23.19
CA TYR A 67 2.05 -37.16 22.06
C TYR A 67 0.53 -37.39 22.09
N LEU A 68 0.10 -38.59 22.51
CA LEU A 68 -1.33 -38.89 22.69
C LEU A 68 -1.94 -38.14 23.88
N SER A 69 -1.17 -37.95 24.95
CA SER A 69 -1.59 -37.23 26.16
C SER A 69 -1.69 -35.70 25.97
N LEU A 70 -1.01 -35.13 24.96
CA LEU A 70 -1.12 -33.70 24.60
C LEU A 70 -2.57 -33.29 24.28
N VAL A 71 -3.40 -34.23 23.82
CA VAL A 71 -4.83 -34.00 23.54
C VAL A 71 -5.64 -33.78 24.82
N SER A 72 -5.14 -34.21 25.99
CA SER A 72 -5.78 -34.08 27.30
C SER A 72 -5.28 -32.90 28.16
N HIS A 73 -4.48 -31.98 27.60
CA HIS A 73 -4.02 -30.72 28.22
C HIS A 73 -3.05 -30.79 29.42
N ASP A 74 -2.50 -31.95 29.79
CA ASP A 74 -1.51 -32.07 30.88
C ASP A 74 -0.07 -32.06 30.36
N LEU A 75 0.57 -30.89 30.30
CA LEU A 75 2.01 -30.79 30.04
C LEU A 75 2.75 -30.01 31.13
N SER A 76 3.84 -30.58 31.63
CA SER A 76 4.75 -29.90 32.55
C SER A 76 5.97 -29.32 31.81
N ALA A 77 6.40 -28.11 32.19
CA ALA A 77 7.59 -27.42 31.67
C ALA A 77 8.89 -28.27 31.58
N PRO A 78 9.16 -29.26 32.46
CA PRO A 78 10.37 -30.09 32.38
C PRO A 78 10.53 -30.84 31.06
N ILE A 79 9.44 -31.28 30.42
CA ILE A 79 9.54 -32.05 29.16
C ILE A 79 10.13 -31.20 28.03
N ILE A 80 9.84 -29.90 28.01
CA ILE A 80 10.36 -28.97 26.99
C ILE A 80 11.89 -28.90 27.07
N SER A 81 12.47 -28.96 28.27
CA SER A 81 13.93 -28.95 28.47
C SER A 81 14.67 -30.16 27.86
N LEU A 82 13.96 -31.27 27.59
CA LEU A 82 14.56 -32.47 26.96
C LEU A 82 14.54 -32.39 25.43
N LEU A 83 13.68 -31.53 24.84
CA LEU A 83 13.49 -31.46 23.39
C LEU A 83 14.77 -31.13 22.62
N PRO A 84 15.64 -30.19 23.03
CA PRO A 84 16.90 -29.90 22.32
C PRO A 84 17.80 -31.13 22.14
N VAL A 85 17.87 -32.00 23.15
CA VAL A 85 18.68 -33.22 23.12
C VAL A 85 18.04 -34.27 22.23
N LEU A 86 16.72 -34.44 22.32
CA LEU A 86 15.97 -35.41 21.52
C LEU A 86 15.97 -35.08 20.02
N LEU A 87 15.90 -33.79 19.66
CA LEU A 87 15.97 -33.31 18.28
C LEU A 87 17.31 -33.59 17.61
N LYS A 88 18.39 -33.70 18.39
CA LYS A 88 19.75 -34.05 17.92
C LYS A 88 20.04 -35.55 17.93
N SER A 89 19.03 -36.39 18.20
CA SER A 89 19.18 -37.85 18.27
C SER A 89 19.60 -38.47 16.92
N LYS A 90 20.45 -39.50 16.97
CA LYS A 90 20.80 -40.32 15.80
C LYS A 90 19.62 -41.16 15.28
N CYS A 91 18.55 -41.32 16.08
CA CYS A 91 17.37 -42.08 15.71
C CYS A 91 16.32 -41.19 15.04
N GLY A 92 16.12 -41.36 13.73
CA GLY A 92 15.16 -40.53 12.98
C GLY A 92 13.71 -40.62 13.46
N GLU A 93 13.29 -41.73 14.07
CA GLU A 93 11.93 -41.85 14.64
C GLU A 93 11.76 -41.03 15.91
N ILE A 94 12.79 -40.98 16.76
CA ILE A 94 12.81 -40.14 17.96
C ILE A 94 12.73 -38.67 17.54
N VAL A 95 13.59 -38.26 16.58
CA VAL A 95 13.58 -36.91 16.03
C VAL A 95 12.20 -36.55 15.46
N CYS A 96 11.62 -37.40 14.61
CA CYS A 96 10.31 -37.14 14.00
C CYS A 96 9.22 -36.91 15.06
N ARG A 97 9.13 -37.78 16.08
CA ARG A 97 8.15 -37.63 17.15
C ARG A 97 8.41 -36.41 18.02
N SER A 98 9.66 -36.10 18.34
CA SER A 98 10.01 -34.89 19.09
C SER A 98 9.62 -33.62 18.35
N VAL A 99 9.81 -33.58 17.02
CA VAL A 99 9.38 -32.44 16.19
C VAL A 99 7.86 -32.30 16.17
N GLU A 100 7.12 -33.41 16.03
CA GLU A 100 5.65 -33.39 16.08
C GLU A 100 5.12 -32.91 17.45
N ILE A 101 5.80 -33.28 18.54
CA ILE A 101 5.51 -32.76 19.88
C ILE A 101 5.75 -31.26 19.93
N VAL A 102 6.88 -30.76 19.39
CA VAL A 102 7.15 -29.31 19.35
C VAL A 102 6.01 -28.56 18.65
N GLY A 103 5.61 -28.99 17.45
CA GLY A 103 4.50 -28.35 16.73
C GLY A 103 3.17 -28.41 17.48
N ALA A 104 2.82 -29.57 18.03
CA ALA A 104 1.60 -29.72 18.82
C ALA A 104 1.57 -28.80 20.04
N VAL A 105 2.68 -28.74 20.80
CA VAL A 105 2.80 -27.86 21.99
C VAL A 105 2.72 -26.38 21.60
N SER A 106 3.28 -25.99 20.46
CA SER A 106 3.19 -24.63 19.93
C SER A 106 1.75 -24.18 19.63
N LEU A 107 0.82 -25.11 19.39
CA LEU A 107 -0.61 -24.80 19.14
C LEU A 107 -1.48 -24.85 20.40
N MET A 108 -0.98 -25.37 21.52
CA MET A 108 -1.79 -25.57 22.73
C MET A 108 -2.11 -24.26 23.46
N SER A 109 -1.14 -23.35 23.57
CA SER A 109 -1.33 -22.04 24.19
C SER A 109 -0.27 -21.03 23.74
N PHE A 110 -0.61 -19.74 23.88
CA PHE A 110 0.33 -18.66 23.60
C PHE A 110 1.60 -18.76 24.48
N GLN A 111 1.45 -19.07 25.78
CA GLN A 111 2.58 -19.17 26.71
C GLN A 111 3.53 -20.33 26.36
N LEU A 112 3.00 -21.47 25.93
CA LEU A 112 3.82 -22.63 25.55
C LEU A 112 4.56 -22.36 24.24
N ASN A 113 3.90 -21.68 23.28
CA ASN A 113 4.54 -21.23 22.05
C ASN A 113 5.69 -20.26 22.34
N GLU A 114 5.49 -19.29 23.24
CA GLU A 114 6.52 -18.34 23.68
C GLU A 114 7.69 -19.05 24.39
N MET A 115 7.40 -20.06 25.21
CA MET A 115 8.43 -20.88 25.86
C MET A 115 9.28 -21.66 24.85
N ILE A 116 8.66 -22.31 23.87
CA ILE A 116 9.37 -23.00 22.79
C ILE A 116 10.18 -22.01 21.94
N SER A 117 9.60 -20.85 21.64
CA SER A 117 10.26 -19.79 20.86
C SER A 117 11.44 -19.21 21.62
N SER A 118 11.37 -19.11 22.94
CA SER A 118 12.48 -18.63 23.78
C SER A 118 13.68 -19.56 23.73
N GLU A 119 13.46 -20.88 23.59
CA GLU A 119 14.50 -21.90 23.47
C GLU A 119 15.16 -21.94 22.08
N CYS A 120 16.23 -21.15 21.91
CA CYS A 120 16.97 -20.97 20.65
C CYS A 120 17.41 -22.30 20.00
N GLU A 121 17.79 -23.31 20.79
CA GLU A 121 18.25 -24.60 20.28
C GLU A 121 17.13 -25.43 19.62
N ILE A 122 15.87 -25.27 20.06
CA ILE A 122 14.73 -25.94 19.44
C ILE A 122 14.53 -25.37 18.03
N ALA A 123 14.41 -24.05 17.92
CA ALA A 123 14.20 -23.37 16.63
C ALA A 123 15.35 -23.64 15.63
N LYS A 124 16.62 -23.55 16.06
CA LYS A 124 17.77 -23.93 15.23
C LYS A 124 17.70 -25.39 14.75
N SER A 125 17.32 -26.30 15.63
CA SER A 125 17.18 -27.71 15.28
C SER A 125 16.08 -27.92 14.24
N LEU A 126 14.92 -27.26 14.38
CA LEU A 126 13.85 -27.32 13.38
C LEU A 126 14.32 -26.85 12.00
N ILE A 127 15.02 -25.70 11.95
CA ILE A 127 15.54 -25.13 10.70
C ILE A 127 16.57 -26.08 10.04
N MET A 128 17.46 -26.68 10.82
CA MET A 128 18.41 -27.68 10.32
C MET A 128 17.72 -28.94 9.77
N LEU A 129 16.64 -29.39 10.42
CA LEU A 129 15.92 -30.61 10.05
C LEU A 129 15.13 -30.48 8.74
N LEU A 130 14.88 -29.26 8.25
CA LEU A 130 14.33 -29.04 6.90
C LEU A 130 15.19 -29.70 5.82
N GLY A 131 16.52 -29.62 5.96
CA GLY A 131 17.50 -30.21 5.04
C GLY A 131 17.73 -31.72 5.19
N SER A 132 16.90 -32.43 5.97
CA SER A 132 17.06 -33.88 6.16
C SER A 132 16.85 -34.65 4.84
N THR A 133 17.67 -35.66 4.59
CA THR A 133 17.45 -36.62 3.48
C THR A 133 16.17 -37.46 3.69
N LYS A 134 15.68 -37.55 4.92
CA LYS A 134 14.45 -38.29 5.27
C LYS A 134 13.25 -37.35 5.17
N ARG A 135 12.50 -37.46 4.08
CA ARG A 135 11.30 -36.64 3.81
C ARG A 135 10.31 -36.54 4.97
N LYS A 136 10.08 -37.61 5.74
CA LYS A 136 9.18 -37.57 6.92
C LYS A 136 9.64 -36.56 7.97
N ILE A 137 10.95 -36.48 8.22
CA ILE A 137 11.54 -35.57 9.20
C ILE A 137 11.43 -34.13 8.70
N SER A 138 11.79 -33.86 7.44
CA SER A 138 11.66 -32.52 6.86
C SER A 138 10.21 -32.03 6.82
N MET A 139 9.25 -32.92 6.52
CA MET A 139 7.82 -32.61 6.56
C MET A 139 7.35 -32.27 7.98
N ALA A 140 7.75 -33.07 8.97
CA ALA A 140 7.45 -32.79 10.37
C ALA A 140 8.05 -31.46 10.82
N ALA A 141 9.31 -31.17 10.43
CA ALA A 141 9.99 -29.92 10.76
C ALA A 141 9.28 -28.71 10.16
N CYS A 142 8.87 -28.80 8.89
CA CYS A 142 8.10 -27.75 8.23
C CYS A 142 6.73 -27.51 8.91
N ASN A 143 6.02 -28.57 9.33
CA ASN A 143 4.78 -28.42 10.11
C ASN A 143 5.04 -27.73 11.44
N ALA A 144 6.05 -28.17 12.20
CA ALA A 144 6.38 -27.55 13.48
C ALA A 144 6.79 -26.07 13.33
N ILE A 145 7.44 -25.69 12.23
CA ILE A 145 7.73 -24.29 11.90
C ILE A 145 6.44 -23.51 11.62
N LEU A 146 5.50 -24.06 10.85
CA LEU A 146 4.19 -23.45 10.61
C LEU A 146 3.41 -23.27 11.92
N ASP A 147 3.40 -24.28 12.77
CA ASP A 147 2.74 -24.27 14.07
C ASP A 147 3.36 -23.23 15.00
N LEU A 148 4.69 -23.11 15.02
CA LEU A 148 5.41 -22.08 15.77
C LEU A 148 5.11 -20.67 15.24
N SER A 149 4.96 -20.54 13.92
CA SER A 149 4.66 -19.27 13.23
C SER A 149 3.23 -18.77 13.43
N THR A 150 2.42 -19.42 14.24
CA THR A 150 1.07 -18.94 14.61
C THR A 150 1.10 -17.74 15.55
N THR A 151 2.23 -17.47 16.21
CA THR A 151 2.43 -16.29 17.07
C THR A 151 3.51 -15.36 16.51
N ALA A 152 3.40 -14.06 16.81
CA ALA A 152 4.42 -13.08 16.42
C ALA A 152 5.80 -13.37 17.07
N VAL A 153 5.82 -13.92 18.29
CA VAL A 153 7.07 -14.29 18.98
C VAL A 153 7.77 -15.43 18.25
N GLY A 154 7.01 -16.47 17.85
CA GLY A 154 7.54 -17.59 17.09
C GLY A 154 8.03 -17.18 15.70
N GLN A 155 7.27 -16.33 15.01
CA GLN A 155 7.71 -15.72 13.74
C GLN A 155 9.03 -14.97 13.92
N GLN A 156 9.10 -14.04 14.87
CA GLN A 156 10.30 -13.23 15.11
C GLN A 156 11.53 -14.09 15.43
N ARG A 157 11.38 -15.13 16.26
CA ARG A 157 12.50 -16.04 16.56
C ARG A 157 12.99 -16.79 15.32
N LEU A 158 12.07 -17.24 14.46
CA LEU A 158 12.44 -17.93 13.20
C LEU A 158 13.15 -16.98 12.23
N LEU A 159 12.73 -15.70 12.18
CA LEU A 159 13.37 -14.66 11.39
C LEU A 159 14.80 -14.36 11.87
N GLU A 160 15.01 -14.22 13.18
CA GLU A 160 16.34 -14.03 13.79
C GLU A 160 17.33 -15.15 13.44
N LEU A 161 16.82 -16.35 13.19
CA LEU A 161 17.62 -17.55 12.88
C LEU A 161 17.70 -17.85 11.38
N SER A 162 17.34 -16.89 10.52
CA SER A 162 17.39 -17.02 9.05
C SER A 162 16.62 -18.24 8.52
N ALA A 163 15.46 -18.56 9.13
CA ALA A 163 14.64 -19.67 8.70
C ALA A 163 14.17 -19.54 7.24
N ILE A 164 13.95 -18.30 6.77
CA ILE A 164 13.52 -18.00 5.40
C ILE A 164 14.51 -18.58 4.39
N ASP A 165 15.81 -18.35 4.54
CA ASP A 165 16.83 -18.80 3.60
C ASP A 165 16.77 -20.32 3.41
N LYS A 166 16.63 -21.07 4.51
CA LYS A 166 16.51 -22.53 4.49
C LYS A 166 15.19 -22.99 3.90
N LEU A 167 14.09 -22.28 4.15
CA LEU A 167 12.79 -22.60 3.55
C LEU A 167 12.81 -22.41 2.04
N ILE A 168 13.35 -21.29 1.54
CA ILE A 168 13.48 -21.02 0.11
C ILE A 168 14.39 -22.05 -0.56
N LEU A 169 15.58 -22.32 0.00
CA LEU A 169 16.49 -23.34 -0.53
C LEU A 169 15.84 -24.73 -0.58
N SER A 170 15.14 -25.14 0.49
CA SER A 170 14.45 -26.43 0.53
C SER A 170 13.30 -26.48 -0.46
N PHE A 171 12.60 -25.37 -0.66
CA PHE A 171 11.50 -25.25 -1.62
C PHE A 171 12.03 -25.43 -3.05
N VAL A 172 13.06 -24.67 -3.44
CA VAL A 172 13.68 -24.75 -4.76
C VAL A 172 14.18 -26.18 -5.05
N GLN A 173 14.82 -26.83 -4.08
CA GLN A 173 15.29 -28.22 -4.23
C GLN A 173 14.14 -29.25 -4.33
N ALA A 174 13.01 -29.00 -3.68
CA ALA A 174 11.87 -29.90 -3.67
C ALA A 174 10.92 -29.71 -4.86
N SER A 175 10.88 -28.49 -5.42
CA SER A 175 10.10 -28.15 -6.61
C SER A 175 10.74 -28.76 -7.87
N LYS A 176 9.96 -29.52 -8.65
CA LYS A 176 10.42 -30.19 -9.88
C LYS A 176 9.87 -29.57 -11.16
N SER A 177 8.92 -28.64 -11.06
CA SER A 177 8.25 -28.00 -12.19
C SER A 177 8.07 -26.50 -11.94
N PRO A 178 8.13 -25.67 -13.00
CA PRO A 178 7.59 -24.31 -12.93
C PRO A 178 6.07 -24.39 -12.72
N ALA A 179 5.57 -23.56 -11.80
CA ALA A 179 4.17 -23.41 -11.34
C ALA A 179 3.16 -24.40 -11.95
N GLY A 180 2.90 -25.51 -11.27
CA GLY A 180 1.89 -26.48 -11.71
C GLY A 180 0.49 -25.85 -11.81
N ILE A 181 -0.35 -26.37 -12.72
CA ILE A 181 -1.75 -25.95 -12.94
C ILE A 181 -2.46 -25.75 -11.59
N VAL A 182 -3.00 -24.55 -11.39
CA VAL A 182 -3.69 -24.12 -10.17
C VAL A 182 -5.20 -24.12 -10.39
N SER A 183 -5.95 -24.32 -9.32
CA SER A 183 -7.39 -24.04 -9.28
C SER A 183 -7.70 -23.16 -8.06
N LEU A 184 -8.84 -22.48 -8.06
CA LEU A 184 -9.23 -21.58 -6.96
C LEU A 184 -10.53 -22.03 -6.33
N SER A 185 -10.57 -22.02 -5.00
CA SER A 185 -11.78 -22.28 -4.22
C SER A 185 -11.91 -21.23 -3.13
N ALA A 186 -12.83 -20.27 -3.29
CA ALA A 186 -13.08 -19.19 -2.32
C ALA A 186 -11.77 -18.50 -1.86
N ASP A 187 -10.99 -18.01 -2.84
CA ASP A 187 -9.68 -17.36 -2.67
C ASP A 187 -8.53 -18.23 -2.12
N VAL A 188 -8.77 -19.53 -1.89
CA VAL A 188 -7.73 -20.49 -1.55
C VAL A 188 -7.12 -21.10 -2.81
N ILE A 189 -5.79 -21.10 -2.88
CA ILE A 189 -5.02 -21.62 -4.00
C ILE A 189 -4.93 -23.16 -3.89
N MET A 190 -5.36 -23.86 -4.93
CA MET A 190 -5.33 -25.31 -5.03
C MET A 190 -4.20 -25.74 -5.97
N PHE A 191 -3.38 -26.70 -5.56
CA PHE A 191 -2.24 -27.17 -6.36
C PHE A 191 -2.41 -28.62 -6.78
N LYS A 192 -1.93 -28.97 -7.98
CA LYS A 192 -1.74 -30.38 -8.40
C LYS A 192 -0.45 -31.01 -7.85
N GLU A 193 0.48 -30.20 -7.38
CA GLU A 193 1.80 -30.64 -6.91
C GLU A 193 1.77 -31.44 -5.60
N GLY A 194 2.89 -32.10 -5.29
CA GLY A 194 3.05 -32.83 -4.04
C GLY A 194 2.93 -31.91 -2.81
N GLY A 195 2.31 -32.39 -1.74
CA GLY A 195 2.02 -31.54 -0.56
C GLY A 195 3.23 -30.92 0.15
N PHE A 196 4.45 -31.45 -0.02
CA PHE A 196 5.62 -30.98 0.73
C PHE A 196 6.21 -29.64 0.21
N PRO A 197 6.50 -29.47 -1.10
CA PRO A 197 6.84 -28.15 -1.66
C PRO A 197 5.85 -27.04 -1.30
N ILE A 198 4.55 -27.33 -1.35
CA ILE A 198 3.49 -26.37 -1.00
C ILE A 198 3.55 -25.96 0.47
N MET A 199 3.87 -26.90 1.38
CA MET A 199 4.06 -26.59 2.80
C MET A 199 5.27 -25.68 3.03
N LEU A 200 6.38 -25.93 2.34
CA LEU A 200 7.58 -25.08 2.42
C LEU A 200 7.30 -23.67 1.91
N LEU A 201 6.59 -23.57 0.78
CA LEU A 201 6.14 -22.31 0.22
C LEU A 201 5.22 -21.55 1.19
N HIS A 202 4.26 -22.25 1.80
CA HIS A 202 3.36 -21.66 2.78
C HIS A 202 4.12 -21.10 4.00
N ALA A 203 5.10 -21.85 4.51
CA ALA A 203 5.93 -21.40 5.63
C ALA A 203 6.78 -20.18 5.25
N ALA A 204 7.36 -20.17 4.05
CA ALA A 204 8.10 -19.01 3.55
C ALA A 204 7.20 -17.78 3.41
N ILE A 205 6.00 -17.93 2.85
CA ILE A 205 5.03 -16.84 2.68
C ILE A 205 4.65 -16.22 4.03
N ILE A 206 4.33 -17.06 5.04
CA ILE A 206 3.96 -16.57 6.38
C ILE A 206 5.10 -15.75 6.98
N LEU A 207 6.32 -16.26 6.95
CA LEU A 207 7.47 -15.59 7.57
C LEU A 207 7.81 -14.28 6.85
N ILE A 208 7.85 -14.28 5.52
CA ILE A 208 8.12 -13.08 4.73
C ILE A 208 7.04 -12.01 4.96
N ASN A 209 5.76 -12.40 5.06
CA ASN A 209 4.67 -11.46 5.35
C ASN A 209 4.73 -10.90 6.79
N SER A 210 5.53 -11.50 7.67
CA SER A 210 5.80 -11.00 9.03
C SER A 210 7.07 -10.13 9.14
N CYS A 211 7.90 -10.07 8.10
CA CYS A 211 9.16 -9.32 8.15
C CYS A 211 8.97 -7.80 8.19
N THR A 212 9.90 -7.13 8.89
CA THR A 212 10.18 -5.70 8.72
C THR A 212 10.99 -5.45 7.44
N ILE A 213 11.08 -4.19 6.98
CA ILE A 213 11.87 -3.82 5.80
C ILE A 213 13.35 -4.22 5.98
N GLU A 214 13.92 -3.95 7.15
CA GLU A 214 15.31 -4.32 7.49
C GLU A 214 15.55 -5.83 7.43
N GLN A 215 14.61 -6.63 7.97
CA GLN A 215 14.70 -8.08 7.91
C GLN A 215 14.60 -8.61 6.47
N MET A 216 13.79 -7.98 5.61
CA MET A 216 13.69 -8.35 4.20
C MET A 216 14.99 -8.07 3.44
N HIS A 217 15.71 -7.00 3.77
CA HIS A 217 17.04 -6.72 3.19
C HIS A 217 18.09 -7.78 3.54
N ASN A 218 17.93 -8.49 4.66
CA ASN A 218 18.83 -9.58 5.06
C ASN A 218 18.62 -10.87 4.26
N ILE A 219 17.51 -11.01 3.53
CA ILE A 219 17.26 -12.18 2.68
C ILE A 219 18.22 -12.11 1.47
N PRO A 220 19.01 -13.17 1.18
CA PRO A 220 19.90 -13.18 0.03
C PRO A 220 19.18 -12.89 -1.29
N THR A 221 19.72 -11.97 -2.09
CA THR A 221 19.11 -11.50 -3.34
C THR A 221 18.82 -12.64 -4.32
N GLU A 222 19.77 -13.55 -4.51
CA GLU A 222 19.58 -14.71 -5.40
C GLU A 222 18.39 -15.59 -4.99
N LEU A 223 18.19 -15.78 -3.67
CA LEU A 223 17.08 -16.59 -3.14
C LEU A 223 15.75 -15.86 -3.29
N SER A 224 15.70 -14.57 -2.95
CA SER A 224 14.48 -13.79 -3.11
C SER A 224 14.06 -13.70 -4.56
N ASP A 225 15.01 -13.50 -5.50
CA ASP A 225 14.70 -13.34 -6.93
C ASP A 225 14.19 -14.65 -7.51
N THR A 226 14.82 -15.78 -7.14
CA THR A 226 14.38 -17.12 -7.52
C THR A 226 12.95 -17.39 -7.03
N LEU A 227 12.66 -17.06 -5.76
CA LEU A 227 11.32 -17.22 -5.21
C LEU A 227 10.33 -16.29 -5.92
N LEU A 228 10.69 -15.03 -6.14
CA LEU A 228 9.81 -14.02 -6.71
C LEU A 228 9.42 -14.32 -8.16
N VAL A 229 10.35 -14.87 -8.97
CA VAL A 229 10.03 -15.41 -10.31
C VAL A 229 8.99 -16.52 -10.22
N TYR A 230 9.14 -17.45 -9.28
CA TYR A 230 8.16 -18.52 -9.07
C TYR A 230 6.80 -17.96 -8.62
N LEU A 231 6.78 -17.03 -7.67
CA LEU A 231 5.55 -16.41 -7.16
C LEU A 231 4.81 -15.63 -8.24
N ARG A 232 5.52 -14.91 -9.12
CA ARG A 232 4.91 -14.22 -10.26
C ARG A 232 4.31 -15.19 -11.27
N GLY A 233 5.01 -16.29 -11.58
CA GLY A 233 4.45 -17.35 -12.43
C GLY A 233 3.18 -17.97 -11.83
N LEU A 234 3.18 -18.17 -10.51
CA LEU A 234 2.01 -18.62 -9.77
C LEU A 234 0.87 -17.58 -9.77
N TRP A 235 1.20 -16.30 -9.64
CA TRP A 235 0.26 -15.20 -9.66
C TRP A 235 -0.44 -15.06 -11.02
N ASP A 236 0.30 -15.18 -12.12
CA ASP A 236 -0.26 -15.17 -13.47
C ASP A 236 -1.27 -16.31 -13.68
N GLU A 237 -0.97 -17.52 -13.20
CA GLU A 237 -1.94 -18.64 -13.24
C GLU A 237 -3.16 -18.38 -12.36
N VAL A 238 -2.98 -17.80 -11.16
CA VAL A 238 -4.09 -17.40 -10.28
C VAL A 238 -4.99 -16.37 -10.99
N CYS A 239 -4.41 -15.35 -11.61
CA CYS A 239 -5.16 -14.34 -12.38
C CYS A 239 -5.94 -14.97 -13.55
N LYS A 240 -5.32 -15.88 -14.30
CA LYS A 240 -5.99 -16.65 -15.38
C LYS A 240 -7.18 -17.45 -14.87
N GLN A 241 -7.04 -18.14 -13.75
CA GLN A 241 -8.13 -18.96 -13.17
C GLN A 241 -9.30 -18.11 -12.66
N ARG A 242 -9.04 -16.91 -12.12
CA ARG A 242 -10.10 -15.98 -11.69
C ARG A 242 -10.99 -15.54 -12.84
N ILE A 243 -10.41 -15.39 -14.03
CA ILE A 243 -11.16 -15.04 -15.25
C ILE A 243 -12.13 -16.17 -15.65
N LEU A 244 -11.74 -17.44 -15.43
CA LEU A 244 -12.51 -18.62 -15.87
C LEU A 244 -13.58 -19.06 -14.87
N SER A 245 -13.51 -18.63 -13.61
CA SER A 245 -14.29 -19.20 -12.51
C SER A 245 -15.77 -18.81 -12.41
N THR A 246 -16.37 -18.09 -13.38
CA THR A 246 -17.77 -17.66 -13.28
C THR A 246 -18.82 -18.78 -13.37
N SER A 247 -18.46 -20.04 -13.59
CA SER A 247 -19.48 -21.09 -13.65
C SER A 247 -19.11 -22.49 -13.17
N LEU A 248 -17.96 -22.71 -12.51
CA LEU A 248 -17.68 -24.05 -11.97
C LEU A 248 -18.31 -24.23 -10.58
N LYS A 249 -19.45 -24.93 -10.58
CA LYS A 249 -19.97 -25.62 -9.39
C LYS A 249 -18.82 -26.37 -8.74
N CYS A 250 -18.52 -26.00 -7.50
CA CYS A 250 -17.64 -26.70 -6.58
C CYS A 250 -17.99 -28.20 -6.57
N GLY A 251 -17.21 -28.98 -7.32
CA GLY A 251 -17.39 -30.40 -7.48
C GLY A 251 -16.02 -31.01 -7.62
N GLN A 252 -15.50 -31.54 -6.50
CA GLN A 252 -14.27 -32.33 -6.35
C GLN A 252 -13.54 -32.64 -7.67
N GLU A 253 -12.74 -31.69 -8.16
CA GLU A 253 -11.82 -31.97 -9.25
C GLU A 253 -10.77 -32.95 -8.73
N LYS A 254 -10.90 -34.21 -9.12
CA LYS A 254 -10.00 -35.29 -8.73
C LYS A 254 -8.57 -34.92 -9.15
N GLY A 255 -7.71 -34.65 -8.16
CA GLY A 255 -6.28 -34.44 -8.38
C GLY A 255 -5.69 -33.17 -7.75
N PHE A 256 -6.52 -32.23 -7.28
CA PHE A 256 -6.05 -31.03 -6.59
C PHE A 256 -6.02 -31.20 -5.07
N ARG A 257 -5.03 -30.59 -4.41
CA ARG A 257 -4.94 -30.51 -2.94
C ARG A 257 -5.19 -29.08 -2.48
N THR A 258 -6.00 -28.95 -1.43
CA THR A 258 -6.21 -27.68 -0.71
C THR A 258 -4.92 -27.24 -0.04
N SER A 259 -4.46 -26.02 -0.35
CA SER A 259 -3.43 -25.36 0.45
C SER A 259 -4.08 -24.44 1.49
N ASN A 260 -3.29 -23.92 2.42
CA ASN A 260 -3.70 -22.83 3.31
C ASN A 260 -3.28 -21.45 2.77
N ILE A 261 -2.77 -21.40 1.53
CA ILE A 261 -2.29 -20.18 0.89
C ILE A 261 -3.49 -19.50 0.23
N LYS A 262 -3.81 -18.30 0.70
CA LYS A 262 -4.82 -17.42 0.09
C LYS A 262 -4.20 -16.54 -0.99
N THR A 263 -5.01 -16.08 -1.93
CA THR A 263 -4.60 -15.14 -2.99
C THR A 263 -4.00 -13.85 -2.43
N ASN A 264 -4.60 -13.29 -1.38
CA ASN A 264 -4.09 -12.08 -0.73
C ASN A 264 -2.73 -12.30 -0.05
N ASN A 265 -2.50 -13.45 0.58
CA ASN A 265 -1.20 -13.79 1.17
C ASN A 265 -0.11 -13.85 0.09
N LEU A 266 -0.43 -14.42 -1.08
CA LEU A 266 0.47 -14.47 -2.23
C LEU A 266 0.77 -13.06 -2.77
N ALA A 267 -0.26 -12.22 -2.94
CA ALA A 267 -0.10 -10.84 -3.41
C ALA A 267 0.74 -10.00 -2.44
N GLU A 268 0.45 -10.06 -1.14
CA GLU A 268 1.24 -9.38 -0.10
C GLU A 268 2.71 -9.85 -0.13
N ASN A 269 2.95 -11.13 -0.40
CA ASN A 269 4.31 -11.67 -0.47
C ASN A 269 5.10 -11.11 -1.66
N ILE A 270 4.49 -11.09 -2.84
CA ILE A 270 5.08 -10.53 -4.07
C ILE A 270 5.39 -9.05 -3.88
N PHE A 271 4.43 -8.31 -3.31
CA PHE A 271 4.56 -6.89 -3.00
C PHE A 271 5.74 -6.64 -2.05
N ARG A 272 5.78 -7.34 -0.90
CA ARG A 272 6.82 -7.17 0.11
C ARG A 272 8.23 -7.50 -0.40
N LEU A 273 8.36 -8.52 -1.24
CA LEU A 273 9.65 -8.86 -1.84
C LEU A 273 10.07 -7.85 -2.91
N SER A 274 9.14 -7.15 -3.58
CA SER A 274 9.51 -6.17 -4.61
C SER A 274 9.93 -4.82 -4.03
N ILE A 275 9.33 -4.34 -2.94
CA ILE A 275 9.64 -3.02 -2.36
C ILE A 275 11.08 -2.86 -1.85
N THR A 276 11.81 -3.95 -1.63
CA THR A 276 13.21 -3.91 -1.16
C THR A 276 14.23 -4.01 -2.28
N ARG A 277 13.79 -4.26 -3.52
CA ARG A 277 14.67 -4.67 -4.62
C ARG A 277 14.90 -3.58 -5.67
N GLY A 278 14.04 -2.58 -5.82
CA GLY A 278 14.26 -1.44 -6.73
C GLY A 278 14.51 -1.80 -8.21
N HIS A 279 14.36 -3.06 -8.59
CA HIS A 279 14.69 -3.60 -9.93
C HIS A 279 13.53 -3.47 -10.93
N TYR A 280 12.37 -2.97 -10.49
CA TYR A 280 11.17 -2.84 -11.33
C TYR A 280 11.06 -1.49 -12.02
N ARG A 281 12.00 -0.58 -11.79
CA ARG A 281 12.02 0.72 -12.45
C ARG A 281 13.07 0.73 -13.55
N VAL A 282 12.65 1.10 -14.75
CA VAL A 282 13.62 1.62 -15.74
C VAL A 282 14.19 2.89 -15.10
N PRO A 283 15.53 3.09 -15.10
CA PRO A 283 16.10 4.34 -14.63
C PRO A 283 15.37 5.52 -15.28
N VAL A 284 14.83 6.41 -14.45
CA VAL A 284 14.01 7.53 -14.93
C VAL A 284 14.92 8.49 -15.71
N ASP A 285 14.79 8.48 -17.04
CA ASP A 285 15.38 9.51 -17.88
C ASP A 285 14.52 10.78 -17.79
N ILE A 286 14.76 11.57 -16.74
CA ILE A 286 14.05 12.83 -16.47
C ILE A 286 14.16 13.77 -17.68
N ASP A 287 15.30 13.78 -18.38
CA ASP A 287 15.49 14.60 -19.57
C ASP A 287 14.66 14.11 -20.75
N ASN A 288 14.43 12.79 -20.88
CA ASN A 288 13.48 12.27 -21.85
C ASN A 288 12.03 12.63 -21.51
N VAL A 289 11.61 12.51 -20.24
CA VAL A 289 10.27 12.91 -19.80
C VAL A 289 10.06 14.41 -20.07
N LYS A 290 11.03 15.24 -19.66
CA LYS A 290 11.01 16.68 -19.88
C LYS A 290 10.91 17.04 -21.38
N ARG A 291 11.72 16.42 -22.23
CA ARG A 291 11.68 16.62 -23.69
C ARG A 291 10.35 16.15 -24.28
N SER A 292 9.83 15.03 -23.81
CA SER A 292 8.58 14.43 -24.30
C SER A 292 7.35 15.26 -23.95
N ILE A 293 7.39 16.08 -22.89
CA ILE A 293 6.26 16.90 -22.45
C ILE A 293 6.42 18.37 -22.86
N PHE A 294 7.60 18.96 -22.67
CA PHE A 294 7.78 20.41 -22.77
C PHE A 294 8.48 20.88 -24.06
N ASP A 295 9.32 20.03 -24.69
CA ASP A 295 10.12 20.45 -25.85
C ASP A 295 9.47 20.12 -27.21
N LEU A 296 8.15 19.90 -27.23
CA LEU A 296 7.37 19.58 -28.44
C LEU A 296 7.04 20.81 -29.32
N GLY A 297 7.15 22.04 -28.79
CA GLY A 297 6.91 23.27 -29.55
C GLY A 297 7.05 24.56 -28.72
N GLU A 298 7.85 25.50 -29.22
CA GLU A 298 7.96 26.93 -28.88
C GLU A 298 8.40 27.39 -27.45
N GLY A 299 8.58 26.52 -26.45
CA GLY A 299 9.04 26.99 -25.12
C GLY A 299 9.81 25.96 -24.31
N SER A 300 10.84 26.41 -23.58
CA SER A 300 11.54 25.57 -22.61
C SER A 300 10.70 25.35 -21.34
N PHE A 301 11.02 24.32 -20.55
CA PHE A 301 10.40 24.10 -19.24
C PHE A 301 10.38 25.36 -18.35
N GLY A 302 11.43 26.18 -18.36
CA GLY A 302 11.47 27.44 -17.62
C GLY A 302 10.46 28.49 -18.11
N HIS A 303 10.25 28.55 -19.43
CA HIS A 303 9.20 29.39 -20.03
C HIS A 303 7.81 28.92 -19.59
N PHE A 304 7.60 27.60 -19.54
CA PHE A 304 6.35 27.02 -19.05
C PHE A 304 6.06 27.39 -17.60
N LEU A 305 7.04 27.22 -16.70
CA LEU A 305 6.90 27.57 -15.29
C LEU A 305 6.60 29.06 -15.08
N SER A 306 7.16 29.93 -15.92
CA SER A 306 6.99 31.39 -15.77
C SER A 306 5.62 31.89 -16.22
N ASN A 307 5.05 31.29 -17.27
CA ASN A 307 3.88 31.84 -17.96
C ASN A 307 2.59 31.03 -17.77
N TYR A 308 2.70 29.73 -17.49
CA TYR A 308 1.54 28.83 -17.51
C TYR A 308 1.30 28.14 -16.17
N TRP A 309 2.34 27.67 -15.47
CA TRP A 309 2.21 26.91 -14.21
C TRP A 309 1.32 27.60 -13.17
N GLU A 310 0.21 26.95 -12.81
CA GLU A 310 -0.86 27.42 -11.91
C GLU A 310 -1.62 28.69 -12.35
N VAL A 311 -1.27 29.22 -13.52
CA VAL A 311 -1.76 30.51 -14.04
C VAL A 311 -2.79 30.32 -15.13
N SER A 312 -2.46 29.61 -16.22
CA SER A 312 -3.36 29.54 -17.39
C SER A 312 -3.25 28.23 -18.18
N PRO A 313 -4.35 27.79 -18.82
CA PRO A 313 -4.33 26.63 -19.72
C PRO A 313 -3.46 26.87 -20.94
N HIS A 314 -2.73 25.84 -21.36
CA HIS A 314 -1.78 25.92 -22.47
C HIS A 314 -1.75 24.64 -23.30
N LEU A 315 -1.89 24.78 -24.62
CA LEU A 315 -1.77 23.67 -25.56
C LEU A 315 -0.34 23.61 -26.09
N ILE A 316 0.32 22.49 -25.84
CA ILE A 316 1.64 22.15 -26.37
C ILE A 316 1.40 21.25 -27.58
N ARG A 317 1.59 21.79 -28.79
CA ARG A 317 1.39 21.04 -30.03
C ARG A 317 2.63 20.24 -30.41
N ASP A 318 2.42 19.03 -30.90
CA ASP A 318 3.49 18.24 -31.52
C ASP A 318 3.76 18.74 -32.96
N ALA A 319 4.49 19.85 -33.08
CA ALA A 319 4.71 20.57 -34.35
C ALA A 319 5.36 19.73 -35.45
N LYS A 320 5.97 18.59 -35.11
CA LYS A 320 6.67 17.70 -36.06
C LYS A 320 5.98 16.36 -36.27
N LYS A 321 4.79 16.12 -35.68
CA LYS A 321 4.21 14.77 -35.52
C LYS A 321 5.27 13.77 -35.01
N THR A 322 6.10 14.25 -34.08
CA THR A 322 7.24 13.51 -33.53
C THR A 322 6.86 12.39 -32.59
N SER A 323 5.57 12.19 -32.29
CA SER A 323 5.00 11.00 -31.63
C SER A 323 5.38 9.65 -32.29
N THR A 324 5.96 9.66 -33.51
CA THR A 324 6.56 8.49 -34.17
C THR A 324 8.07 8.29 -33.93
N ARG A 325 8.76 9.14 -33.16
CA ARG A 325 10.17 8.90 -32.79
C ARG A 325 10.26 7.78 -31.75
N GLN A 326 11.15 6.81 -31.96
CA GLN A 326 11.43 5.71 -31.02
C GLN A 326 11.84 6.19 -29.61
N ASP A 327 12.30 7.44 -29.48
CA ASP A 327 12.85 7.98 -28.21
C ASP A 327 11.80 8.65 -27.29
N ASN A 328 10.53 8.83 -27.68
CA ASN A 328 9.53 9.48 -26.81
C ASN A 328 9.17 8.58 -25.61
N ALA A 329 9.07 9.14 -24.41
CA ALA A 329 8.72 8.44 -23.18
C ALA A 329 7.39 7.65 -23.26
N PHE A 330 6.40 8.13 -24.04
CA PHE A 330 5.12 7.41 -24.23
C PHE A 330 5.20 6.24 -25.23
N SER A 331 6.28 6.11 -26.01
CA SER A 331 6.39 5.13 -27.10
C SER A 331 6.17 3.68 -26.66
N PRO A 332 6.74 3.19 -25.53
CA PRO A 332 6.52 1.81 -25.11
C PRO A 332 5.04 1.50 -24.87
N PHE A 333 4.31 2.42 -24.23
CA PHE A 333 2.88 2.25 -23.97
C PHE A 333 2.07 2.32 -25.28
N VAL A 334 2.40 3.23 -26.20
CA VAL A 334 1.77 3.31 -27.52
C VAL A 334 2.00 2.02 -28.33
N GLN A 335 3.20 1.45 -28.27
CA GLN A 335 3.51 0.17 -28.93
C GLN A 335 2.74 -0.99 -28.31
N PHE A 336 2.65 -1.04 -26.98
CA PHE A 336 1.80 -2.01 -26.26
C PHE A 336 0.35 -1.94 -26.76
N LEU A 337 -0.23 -0.75 -26.88
CA LEU A 337 -1.59 -0.57 -27.40
C LEU A 337 -1.72 -1.01 -28.88
N LYS A 338 -0.79 -0.62 -29.74
CA LYS A 338 -0.80 -0.97 -31.17
C LYS A 338 -0.67 -2.48 -31.42
N SER A 339 0.03 -3.21 -30.55
CA SER A 339 0.16 -4.67 -30.63
C SER A 339 -1.17 -5.44 -30.48
N LYS A 340 -2.23 -4.77 -30.00
CA LYS A 340 -3.53 -5.40 -29.69
C LYS A 340 -4.58 -5.27 -30.80
N GLU A 341 -4.20 -4.79 -31.99
CA GLU A 341 -4.90 -4.73 -33.29
C GLU A 341 -6.33 -4.10 -33.36
N ALA A 342 -7.11 -3.98 -32.27
CA ALA A 342 -8.40 -3.26 -32.26
C ALA A 342 -8.83 -2.75 -30.86
N VAL A 343 -9.65 -1.69 -30.81
CA VAL A 343 -10.23 -1.15 -29.56
C VAL A 343 -11.07 -2.19 -28.81
N HIS A 344 -11.86 -2.96 -29.55
CA HIS A 344 -12.70 -4.03 -29.02
C HIS A 344 -11.93 -5.28 -28.58
N SER A 345 -10.66 -5.46 -28.97
CA SER A 345 -9.84 -6.56 -28.45
C SER A 345 -8.97 -6.12 -27.27
N PHE A 346 -8.58 -4.84 -27.19
CA PHE A 346 -7.68 -4.41 -26.12
C PHE A 346 -8.40 -4.19 -24.79
N LEU A 347 -9.64 -3.66 -24.75
CA LEU A 347 -10.28 -3.33 -23.47
C LEU A 347 -10.44 -4.56 -22.56
N PRO A 348 -11.01 -5.70 -23.00
CA PRO A 348 -10.99 -6.92 -22.20
C PRO A 348 -9.58 -7.44 -21.93
N SER A 349 -8.62 -7.24 -22.85
CA SER A 349 -7.23 -7.66 -22.63
C SER A 349 -6.57 -6.91 -21.48
N ILE A 350 -6.82 -5.61 -21.34
CA ILE A 350 -6.28 -4.78 -20.24
C ILE A 350 -7.04 -5.11 -18.95
N LEU A 351 -8.37 -5.12 -18.98
CA LEU A 351 -9.19 -5.33 -17.77
C LEU A 351 -9.00 -6.73 -17.15
N LYS A 352 -8.67 -7.75 -17.96
CA LYS A 352 -8.41 -9.11 -17.46
C LYS A 352 -7.07 -9.25 -16.73
N SER A 353 -6.08 -8.44 -17.08
CA SER A 353 -4.72 -8.57 -16.53
C SER A 353 -4.45 -7.68 -15.33
N ILE A 354 -5.38 -6.79 -14.98
CA ILE A 354 -5.18 -5.82 -13.91
C ILE A 354 -5.86 -6.23 -12.60
N THR A 355 -5.23 -5.86 -11.50
CA THR A 355 -5.66 -6.11 -10.12
C THR A 355 -5.98 -4.79 -9.45
N SER A 356 -6.74 -4.79 -8.36
CA SER A 356 -7.08 -3.55 -7.67
C SER A 356 -5.84 -2.86 -7.11
N CYS A 357 -5.78 -1.53 -7.22
CA CYS A 357 -4.79 -0.65 -6.60
C CYS A 357 -5.47 0.14 -5.47
N PRO A 358 -5.40 -0.31 -4.21
CA PRO A 358 -6.00 0.42 -3.09
C PRO A 358 -5.32 1.78 -2.90
N PRO A 359 -6.07 2.87 -2.69
CA PRO A 359 -5.48 4.20 -2.50
C PRO A 359 -4.62 4.23 -1.23
N ILE A 360 -3.48 4.90 -1.32
CA ILE A 360 -2.60 5.17 -0.18
C ILE A 360 -2.91 6.56 0.38
N ALA A 361 -2.96 6.70 1.70
CA ALA A 361 -3.21 7.99 2.34
C ALA A 361 -2.05 8.98 2.07
N SER A 362 -2.38 10.26 1.96
CA SER A 362 -1.41 11.34 1.72
C SER A 362 -0.33 11.37 2.80
N ASP A 363 -0.68 11.22 4.07
CA ASP A 363 0.22 11.25 5.22
C ASP A 363 0.84 9.89 5.59
N GLU A 364 0.64 8.84 4.79
CA GLU A 364 1.25 7.53 5.05
C GLU A 364 2.76 7.54 4.80
N LEU A 365 3.53 7.27 5.85
CA LEU A 365 5.00 7.23 5.85
C LEU A 365 5.58 5.83 6.13
N ASN A 366 4.73 4.83 6.32
CA ASN A 366 5.14 3.45 6.55
C ASN A 366 4.36 2.50 5.64
N ILE A 367 5.01 2.07 4.56
CA ILE A 367 4.40 1.15 3.60
C ILE A 367 3.88 -0.16 4.23
N LEU A 368 4.50 -0.65 5.32
CA LEU A 368 4.05 -1.87 6.00
C LEU A 368 2.79 -1.64 6.85
N HIS A 369 2.57 -0.40 7.31
CA HIS A 369 1.32 0.00 7.97
C HIS A 369 0.16 -0.07 6.96
N PHE A 370 0.30 0.61 5.83
CA PHE A 370 -0.61 0.49 4.68
C PHE A 370 -0.88 -0.98 4.32
N VAL A 371 0.18 -1.80 4.19
CA VAL A 371 0.02 -3.20 3.80
C VAL A 371 -0.88 -3.99 4.77
N LYS A 372 -0.77 -3.68 6.06
CA LYS A 372 -1.58 -4.30 7.12
C LYS A 372 -3.04 -3.85 7.06
N GLU A 373 -3.30 -2.58 6.77
CA GLU A 373 -4.67 -2.05 6.66
C GLU A 373 -5.46 -2.68 5.51
N VAL A 374 -4.82 -2.81 4.34
CA VAL A 374 -5.45 -3.35 3.13
C VAL A 374 -5.22 -4.84 2.91
N ARG A 375 -4.66 -5.58 3.89
CA ARG A 375 -4.30 -7.01 3.79
C ARG A 375 -5.40 -7.91 3.20
N ASN A 376 -6.66 -7.65 3.53
CA ASN A 376 -7.78 -8.47 3.07
C ASN A 376 -8.22 -8.12 1.63
N HIS A 377 -7.81 -6.97 1.12
CA HIS A 377 -8.14 -6.46 -0.22
C HIS A 377 -6.97 -6.57 -1.21
N PHE A 378 -5.78 -6.97 -0.75
CA PHE A 378 -4.63 -7.16 -1.63
C PHE A 378 -4.87 -8.23 -2.68
N GLY A 379 -4.57 -7.88 -3.92
CA GLY A 379 -4.77 -8.79 -5.03
C GLY A 379 -6.25 -9.05 -5.33
N CYS A 380 -7.18 -8.19 -4.89
CA CYS A 380 -8.56 -8.22 -5.38
C CYS A 380 -8.63 -7.92 -6.88
N PRO A 381 -9.69 -8.38 -7.59
CA PRO A 381 -9.96 -7.90 -8.95
C PRO A 381 -10.33 -6.41 -8.90
N ILE A 382 -10.43 -5.80 -10.08
CA ILE A 382 -10.80 -4.38 -10.25
C ILE A 382 -12.05 -4.04 -9.43
N ILE A 383 -11.98 -2.94 -8.68
CA ILE A 383 -13.08 -2.40 -7.89
C ILE A 383 -13.67 -1.18 -8.61
N TYR A 384 -14.98 -1.20 -8.86
CA TYR A 384 -15.70 -0.06 -9.43
C TYR A 384 -15.63 1.16 -8.49
N HIS A 385 -15.64 2.38 -9.05
CA HIS A 385 -15.37 3.66 -8.37
C HIS A 385 -13.95 3.87 -7.84
N GLN A 386 -13.24 2.82 -7.45
CA GLN A 386 -11.85 2.90 -7.00
C GLN A 386 -10.88 2.86 -8.19
N ASP A 387 -10.90 1.76 -8.95
CA ASP A 387 -9.96 1.48 -10.03
C ASP A 387 -10.51 1.87 -11.41
N ILE A 388 -11.82 1.69 -11.60
CA ILE A 388 -12.50 1.92 -12.88
C ILE A 388 -13.83 2.66 -12.67
N ARG A 389 -14.15 3.56 -13.60
CA ARG A 389 -15.48 4.16 -13.75
C ARG A 389 -15.95 4.00 -15.19
N VAL A 390 -17.22 3.65 -15.37
CA VAL A 390 -17.87 3.54 -16.68
C VAL A 390 -18.99 4.58 -16.70
N ILE A 391 -18.73 5.69 -17.37
CA ILE A 391 -19.45 6.95 -17.16
C ILE A 391 -19.87 7.61 -18.46
N LYS A 392 -21.04 8.23 -18.44
CA LYS A 392 -21.58 8.99 -19.57
C LYS A 392 -22.29 10.23 -19.08
N THR A 393 -22.10 11.34 -19.76
CA THR A 393 -22.82 12.58 -19.49
C THR A 393 -24.13 12.61 -20.31
N GLN A 394 -25.27 12.75 -19.63
CA GLN A 394 -26.59 12.84 -20.29
C GLN A 394 -27.02 14.29 -20.54
N SER A 395 -26.63 15.21 -19.65
CA SER A 395 -26.79 16.67 -19.71
C SER A 395 -25.52 17.32 -19.13
N ARG A 396 -25.27 18.62 -19.36
CA ARG A 396 -24.02 19.31 -18.95
C ARG A 396 -23.59 19.10 -17.48
N GLU A 397 -24.53 18.73 -16.60
CA GLU A 397 -24.32 18.67 -15.16
C GLU A 397 -24.40 17.26 -14.56
N ARG A 398 -24.96 16.26 -15.27
CA ARG A 398 -25.23 14.94 -14.70
C ARG A 398 -24.46 13.81 -15.36
N GLU A 399 -23.67 13.13 -14.52
CA GLU A 399 -22.96 11.90 -14.86
C GLU A 399 -23.84 10.67 -14.57
N LEU A 400 -23.88 9.75 -15.53
CA LEU A 400 -24.50 8.44 -15.40
C LEU A 400 -23.41 7.39 -15.26
N HIS A 401 -23.44 6.66 -14.15
CA HIS A 401 -22.64 5.46 -13.94
C HIS A 401 -23.37 4.24 -14.52
N TYR A 402 -22.65 3.42 -15.30
CA TYR A 402 -23.24 2.24 -15.94
C TYR A 402 -23.64 1.17 -14.93
N PHE A 403 -22.75 0.85 -14.00
CA PHE A 403 -23.06 -0.02 -12.86
C PHE A 403 -23.73 0.83 -11.77
N GLN A 404 -25.04 0.69 -11.61
CA GLN A 404 -25.78 1.39 -10.55
C GLN A 404 -25.57 0.70 -9.19
N GLU A 405 -25.29 1.50 -8.16
CA GLU A 405 -25.27 1.01 -6.78
C GLU A 405 -26.70 0.63 -6.35
N LYS A 406 -26.88 -0.57 -5.80
CA LYS A 406 -28.17 -0.97 -5.21
C LYS A 406 -28.37 -0.14 -3.94
N SER A 407 -29.22 0.87 -3.99
CA SER A 407 -29.42 1.93 -2.97
C SER A 407 -29.94 1.49 -1.58
N ASP A 408 -29.94 0.20 -1.24
CA ASP A 408 -30.77 -0.32 -0.13
C ASP A 408 -30.00 -0.83 1.10
N SER A 409 -28.71 -0.50 1.30
CA SER A 409 -28.09 -0.72 2.62
C SER A 409 -26.94 0.24 2.92
N SER A 410 -26.85 0.66 4.18
CA SER A 410 -25.79 1.52 4.74
C SER A 410 -24.40 0.86 4.80
N CYS A 411 -24.22 -0.31 4.18
CA CYS A 411 -23.00 -1.09 4.15
C CYS A 411 -22.87 -1.77 2.77
N LEU A 412 -22.73 -1.00 1.69
CA LEU A 412 -22.49 -1.57 0.37
C LEU A 412 -21.06 -2.11 0.29
N ALA A 413 -20.93 -3.42 0.15
CA ALA A 413 -19.65 -4.03 -0.20
C ALA A 413 -19.17 -3.45 -1.55
N PRO A 414 -17.86 -3.23 -1.75
CA PRO A 414 -17.33 -2.69 -2.98
C PRO A 414 -17.75 -3.54 -4.18
N HIS A 415 -18.17 -2.90 -5.28
CA HIS A 415 -18.55 -3.62 -6.49
C HIS A 415 -17.29 -4.10 -7.23
N ILE A 416 -16.92 -5.36 -6.98
CA ILE A 416 -15.81 -6.05 -7.64
C ILE A 416 -16.27 -6.50 -9.03
N LEU A 417 -15.52 -6.14 -10.07
CA LEU A 417 -15.82 -6.55 -11.44
C LEU A 417 -15.43 -8.02 -11.66
N HIS A 418 -16.39 -8.79 -12.15
CA HIS A 418 -16.15 -10.14 -12.68
C HIS A 418 -16.06 -10.12 -14.21
N ILE A 419 -15.75 -11.27 -14.83
CA ILE A 419 -15.61 -11.38 -16.28
C ILE A 419 -16.87 -10.92 -17.03
N ASP A 420 -18.06 -11.19 -16.50
CA ASP A 420 -19.33 -10.73 -17.08
C ASP A 420 -19.43 -9.20 -17.04
N ASP A 421 -18.91 -8.55 -16.00
CA ASP A 421 -18.88 -7.09 -15.90
C ASP A 421 -17.83 -6.48 -16.84
N ILE A 422 -16.71 -7.16 -17.06
CA ILE A 422 -15.72 -6.77 -18.09
C ILE A 422 -16.36 -6.78 -19.49
N LEU A 423 -17.17 -7.80 -19.81
CA LEU A 423 -17.90 -7.85 -21.07
C LEU A 423 -18.94 -6.73 -21.17
N LYS A 424 -19.67 -6.47 -20.08
CA LYS A 424 -20.61 -5.33 -20.01
C LYS A 424 -19.92 -3.97 -20.19
N CYS A 425 -18.65 -3.82 -19.82
CA CYS A 425 -17.91 -2.59 -20.09
C CYS A 425 -17.76 -2.34 -21.60
N GLU A 426 -17.63 -3.40 -22.42
CA GLU A 426 -17.59 -3.26 -23.88
C GLU A 426 -18.95 -2.86 -24.46
N GLU A 427 -20.03 -3.42 -23.90
CA GLU A 427 -21.41 -3.06 -24.26
C GLU A 427 -21.66 -1.58 -23.93
N ALA A 428 -21.34 -1.16 -22.70
CA ALA A 428 -21.42 0.23 -22.26
C ALA A 428 -20.62 1.16 -23.17
N TYR A 429 -19.41 0.77 -23.56
CA TYR A 429 -18.59 1.55 -24.48
C TYR A 429 -19.29 1.76 -25.84
N LYS A 430 -19.91 0.71 -26.40
CA LYS A 430 -20.70 0.82 -27.63
C LYS A 430 -21.94 1.70 -27.48
N GLU A 431 -22.49 1.79 -26.26
CA GLU A 431 -23.62 2.67 -25.91
C GLU A 431 -23.21 4.13 -25.64
N GLY A 432 -21.93 4.47 -25.79
CA GLY A 432 -21.43 5.83 -25.63
C GLY A 432 -20.89 6.15 -24.24
N TYR A 433 -20.63 5.15 -23.39
CA TYR A 433 -19.96 5.36 -22.10
C TYR A 433 -18.44 5.44 -22.27
N SER A 434 -17.81 6.36 -21.54
CA SER A 434 -16.36 6.42 -21.38
C SER A 434 -15.89 5.44 -20.32
N ILE A 435 -14.75 4.81 -20.57
CA ILE A 435 -14.02 4.00 -19.58
C ILE A 435 -12.91 4.87 -18.99
N ALA A 436 -12.97 5.12 -17.70
CA ALA A 436 -11.93 5.80 -16.94
C ALA A 436 -11.22 4.79 -16.04
N LEU A 437 -9.94 4.57 -16.27
CA LEU A 437 -9.07 3.70 -15.48
C LEU A 437 -8.08 4.55 -14.67
N ARG A 438 -7.96 4.25 -13.39
CA ARG A 438 -7.08 4.98 -12.47
C ARG A 438 -5.79 4.23 -12.19
N GLY A 439 -4.75 4.99 -11.84
CA GLY A 439 -3.48 4.45 -11.34
C GLY A 439 -2.70 3.68 -12.39
N MET A 440 -2.56 4.23 -13.60
CA MET A 440 -1.84 3.60 -14.70
C MET A 440 -0.34 3.44 -14.41
N GLU A 441 0.22 4.34 -13.61
CA GLU A 441 1.57 4.30 -13.05
C GLU A 441 1.81 3.06 -12.18
N PHE A 442 0.77 2.49 -11.57
CA PHE A 442 0.88 1.26 -10.78
C PHE A 442 0.76 -0.03 -11.63
N ARG A 443 0.52 0.13 -12.94
CA ARG A 443 0.18 -0.96 -13.86
C ARG A 443 1.18 -1.12 -14.99
N PHE A 444 1.82 -0.02 -15.41
CA PHE A 444 2.74 0.00 -16.54
C PHE A 444 4.05 0.70 -16.15
N GLN A 445 5.17 -0.01 -16.30
CA GLN A 445 6.50 0.47 -15.91
C GLN A 445 6.90 1.76 -16.65
N SER A 446 6.58 1.87 -17.94
CA SER A 446 6.86 3.08 -18.72
C SER A 446 6.06 4.29 -18.25
N ILE A 447 4.82 4.08 -17.79
CA ILE A 447 3.97 5.14 -17.24
C ILE A 447 4.43 5.53 -15.84
N ALA A 448 4.86 4.57 -15.01
CA ALA A 448 5.49 4.84 -13.73
C ALA A 448 6.70 5.78 -13.87
N ALA A 449 7.59 5.49 -14.83
CA ALA A 449 8.76 6.33 -15.08
C ALA A 449 8.39 7.76 -15.51
N ILE A 450 7.31 7.95 -16.29
CA ILE A 450 6.80 9.28 -16.65
C ILE A 450 6.28 10.01 -15.41
N ALA A 451 5.48 9.33 -14.57
CA ALA A 451 4.95 9.88 -13.34
C ALA A 451 6.05 10.29 -12.36
N ASP A 452 7.05 9.43 -12.14
CA ASP A 452 8.21 9.69 -11.29
C ASP A 452 9.03 10.89 -11.81
N GLY A 453 9.25 10.95 -13.13
CA GLY A 453 9.94 12.05 -13.79
C GLY A 453 9.20 13.38 -13.62
N LEU A 454 7.87 13.36 -13.78
CA LEU A 454 7.03 14.54 -13.61
C LEU A 454 7.00 15.01 -12.14
N ALA A 455 6.83 14.09 -11.18
CA ALA A 455 6.90 14.40 -9.76
C ALA A 455 8.26 15.01 -9.38
N SER A 456 9.34 14.50 -9.94
CA SER A 456 10.70 15.01 -9.74
C SER A 456 10.89 16.42 -10.32
N LEU A 457 10.36 16.70 -11.51
CA LEU A 457 10.42 18.03 -12.16
C LEU A 457 9.66 19.11 -11.38
N PHE A 458 8.59 18.74 -10.67
CA PHE A 458 7.78 19.66 -9.88
C PHE A 458 8.07 19.61 -8.37
N GLY A 459 9.04 18.81 -7.93
CA GLY A 459 9.41 18.72 -6.51
C GLY A 459 8.31 18.12 -5.63
N GLN A 460 7.46 17.27 -6.19
CA GLN A 460 6.33 16.64 -5.53
C GLN A 460 6.65 15.18 -5.12
N PRO A 461 5.91 14.59 -4.16
CA PRO A 461 6.14 13.22 -3.72
C PRO A 461 5.75 12.16 -4.75
N SER A 462 4.75 12.45 -5.58
CA SER A 462 4.23 11.56 -6.62
C SER A 462 3.44 12.36 -7.67
N ALA A 463 3.15 11.71 -8.79
CA ALA A 463 2.18 12.18 -9.79
C ALA A 463 1.25 11.01 -10.14
N GLY A 464 -0.05 11.28 -10.28
CA GLY A 464 -1.05 10.26 -10.65
C GLY A 464 -1.25 10.18 -12.16
N VAL A 465 -1.63 9.01 -12.68
CA VAL A 465 -1.94 8.85 -14.11
C VAL A 465 -3.25 8.11 -14.32
N ASN A 466 -4.20 8.78 -14.96
CA ASN A 466 -5.49 8.20 -15.33
C ASN A 466 -5.60 8.02 -16.85
N MET A 467 -6.24 6.94 -17.29
CA MET A 467 -6.53 6.69 -18.70
C MET A 467 -8.01 6.84 -18.97
N TYR A 468 -8.36 7.55 -20.05
CA TYR A 468 -9.74 7.75 -20.49
C TYR A 468 -9.90 7.29 -21.92
N LEU A 469 -10.78 6.31 -22.12
CA LEU A 469 -11.21 5.83 -23.43
C LEU A 469 -12.67 6.27 -23.67
N THR A 470 -12.88 7.16 -24.63
CA THR A 470 -14.20 7.75 -24.93
C THR A 470 -14.62 7.40 -26.36
N PRO A 471 -15.81 6.80 -26.57
CA PRO A 471 -16.29 6.45 -27.90
C PRO A 471 -16.68 7.71 -28.71
N PRO A 472 -16.81 7.59 -30.05
CA PRO A 472 -17.21 8.69 -30.91
C PRO A 472 -18.52 9.35 -30.48
N ASN A 473 -18.66 10.66 -30.70
CA ASN A 473 -19.86 11.46 -30.41
C ASN A 473 -20.34 11.43 -28.94
N SER A 474 -19.46 11.12 -28.00
CA SER A 474 -19.83 10.98 -26.58
C SER A 474 -19.01 11.88 -25.66
N GLN A 475 -19.53 12.06 -24.44
CA GLN A 475 -18.91 12.78 -23.33
C GLN A 475 -19.02 11.90 -22.10
N GLY A 476 -17.90 11.72 -21.39
CA GLY A 476 -17.81 10.87 -20.20
C GLY A 476 -18.15 11.60 -18.91
N LEU A 477 -17.37 12.65 -18.63
CA LEU A 477 -17.47 13.48 -17.42
C LEU A 477 -18.26 14.76 -17.72
N ALA A 478 -19.06 15.19 -16.75
CA ALA A 478 -19.73 16.49 -16.78
C ALA A 478 -18.70 17.62 -16.63
N CYS A 479 -19.12 18.88 -16.80
CA CYS A 479 -18.22 20.01 -16.57
C CYS A 479 -17.80 20.05 -15.09
N HIS A 480 -16.50 20.01 -14.81
CA HIS A 480 -15.94 20.00 -13.45
C HIS A 480 -14.60 20.75 -13.38
N SER A 481 -14.15 21.05 -12.17
CA SER A 481 -12.80 21.54 -11.90
C SER A 481 -12.05 20.50 -11.08
N ASP A 482 -10.77 20.31 -11.37
CA ASP A 482 -9.88 19.48 -10.55
C ASP A 482 -9.24 20.29 -9.42
N ASP A 483 -8.91 19.62 -8.33
CA ASP A 483 -8.13 20.16 -7.21
C ASP A 483 -6.60 20.09 -7.44
N HIS A 484 -6.18 19.50 -8.55
CA HIS A 484 -4.80 19.28 -8.96
C HIS A 484 -4.54 19.79 -10.38
N CYS A 485 -3.27 20.02 -10.73
CA CYS A 485 -2.92 20.44 -12.09
C CYS A 485 -2.79 19.22 -12.98
N VAL A 486 -3.27 19.30 -14.23
CA VAL A 486 -3.25 18.15 -15.15
C VAL A 486 -2.55 18.45 -16.47
N PHE A 487 -1.85 17.44 -16.99
CA PHE A 487 -1.40 17.36 -18.37
C PHE A 487 -2.17 16.26 -19.08
N VAL A 488 -3.05 16.65 -20.01
CA VAL A 488 -3.83 15.75 -20.85
C VAL A 488 -2.99 15.41 -22.08
N CYS A 489 -2.45 14.21 -22.14
CA CYS A 489 -1.65 13.68 -23.24
C CYS A 489 -2.53 12.86 -24.18
N GLN A 490 -2.81 13.36 -25.38
CA GLN A 490 -3.65 12.67 -26.35
C GLN A 490 -2.87 11.53 -27.02
N ILE A 491 -3.25 10.29 -26.73
CA ILE A 491 -2.52 9.09 -27.18
C ILE A 491 -3.05 8.56 -28.51
N MET A 492 -4.37 8.46 -28.66
CA MET A 492 -5.02 8.01 -29.90
C MET A 492 -6.29 8.80 -30.20
N GLY A 493 -6.56 9.03 -31.48
CA GLY A 493 -7.72 9.75 -31.99
C GLY A 493 -7.83 11.20 -31.50
N VAL A 494 -9.04 11.75 -31.45
CA VAL A 494 -9.25 13.20 -31.31
C VAL A 494 -10.26 13.55 -30.20
N LYS A 495 -10.00 14.61 -29.44
CA LYS A 495 -10.94 15.10 -28.42
C LYS A 495 -11.02 16.62 -28.40
N ARG A 496 -12.24 17.16 -28.32
CA ARG A 496 -12.50 18.60 -28.12
C ARG A 496 -12.60 18.87 -26.63
N TRP A 497 -11.82 19.84 -26.16
CA TRP A 497 -11.81 20.33 -24.79
C TRP A 497 -12.32 21.76 -24.74
N THR A 498 -13.18 22.05 -23.79
CA THR A 498 -13.68 23.40 -23.50
C THR A 498 -13.25 23.76 -22.09
N ILE A 499 -12.49 24.83 -21.93
CA ILE A 499 -11.99 25.33 -20.64
C ILE A 499 -12.67 26.66 -20.33
N PHE A 500 -13.31 26.74 -19.18
CA PHE A 500 -14.00 27.92 -18.70
C PHE A 500 -13.09 28.75 -17.77
N PRO A 501 -13.30 30.08 -17.68
CA PRO A 501 -12.59 30.89 -16.70
C PRO A 501 -12.92 30.47 -15.26
N ARG A 502 -11.93 30.60 -14.37
CA ARG A 502 -12.09 30.40 -12.92
C ARG A 502 -12.90 31.55 -12.32
N SER A 503 -13.75 31.25 -11.35
CA SER A 503 -14.53 32.24 -10.60
C SER A 503 -13.75 32.89 -9.44
N SER A 504 -12.66 32.27 -9.00
CA SER A 504 -11.83 32.73 -7.87
C SER A 504 -10.35 32.71 -8.24
N LEU A 505 -9.59 33.61 -7.61
CA LEU A 505 -8.12 33.64 -7.67
C LEU A 505 -7.47 32.64 -6.69
N GLN A 506 -8.25 32.09 -5.75
CA GLN A 506 -7.76 31.03 -4.87
C GLN A 506 -7.51 29.76 -5.68
N LEU A 507 -6.51 28.99 -5.27
CA LEU A 507 -6.17 27.70 -5.83
C LEU A 507 -6.83 26.61 -4.97
N PRO A 508 -7.54 25.64 -5.58
CA PRO A 508 -8.03 24.49 -4.85
C PRO A 508 -6.91 23.75 -4.12
N ARG A 509 -7.23 23.21 -2.95
CA ARG A 509 -6.35 22.35 -2.18
C ARG A 509 -6.81 20.90 -2.35
N LEU A 510 -5.84 20.01 -2.43
CA LEU A 510 -6.09 18.58 -2.62
C LEU A 510 -6.97 18.05 -1.49
N TYR A 511 -8.04 17.33 -1.85
CA TYR A 511 -9.02 16.72 -0.94
C TYR A 511 -9.93 17.67 -0.15
N GLU A 512 -9.87 18.99 -0.38
CA GLU A 512 -10.84 19.90 0.23
C GLU A 512 -12.20 19.83 -0.49
N PRO A 513 -13.34 19.85 0.25
CA PRO A 513 -14.65 19.80 -0.36
C PRO A 513 -14.86 20.92 -1.39
N MET A 514 -15.05 20.52 -2.64
CA MET A 514 -15.31 21.44 -3.76
C MET A 514 -16.67 22.14 -3.66
N ASP A 515 -17.57 21.69 -2.76
CA ASP A 515 -18.84 22.34 -2.44
C ASP A 515 -18.64 23.79 -1.95
N SER A 516 -17.48 24.08 -1.34
CA SER A 516 -17.06 25.44 -0.94
C SER A 516 -16.93 26.40 -2.14
N TRP A 517 -16.84 25.86 -3.36
CA TRP A 517 -16.61 26.55 -4.62
C TRP A 517 -17.85 26.53 -5.54
N HIS A 518 -18.94 25.89 -5.11
CA HIS A 518 -20.23 25.84 -5.81
C HIS A 518 -21.07 27.12 -5.60
N GLY A 519 -20.40 28.26 -5.51
CA GLY A 519 -21.02 29.56 -5.71
C GLY A 519 -20.89 29.96 -7.18
N LEU A 520 -22.01 29.93 -7.89
CA LEU A 520 -22.31 30.42 -9.26
C LEU A 520 -22.58 29.33 -10.31
N GLU A 521 -23.89 29.12 -10.50
CA GLU A 521 -24.59 28.82 -11.75
C GLU A 521 -23.68 28.83 -12.98
N VAL A 522 -23.39 27.64 -13.51
CA VAL A 522 -22.76 27.44 -14.82
C VAL A 522 -23.61 28.07 -15.94
N GLU A 523 -24.89 28.31 -15.68
CA GLU A 523 -25.88 28.86 -16.63
C GLU A 523 -25.60 30.30 -17.08
N ASN A 524 -24.91 31.12 -16.28
CA ASN A 524 -24.62 32.53 -16.61
C ASN A 524 -23.19 32.79 -17.10
N ARG A 525 -22.37 31.75 -17.29
CA ARG A 525 -21.01 31.93 -17.83
C ARG A 525 -21.11 32.21 -19.32
N MET A 526 -20.78 33.44 -19.71
CA MET A 526 -20.69 33.89 -21.10
C MET A 526 -19.82 32.89 -21.88
N LEU A 527 -20.45 32.09 -22.75
CA LEU A 527 -19.78 31.13 -23.65
C LEU A 527 -18.65 31.78 -24.47
N ASP A 528 -18.69 33.11 -24.63
CA ASP A 528 -17.73 33.92 -25.37
C ASP A 528 -16.32 33.97 -24.76
N GLU A 529 -16.13 33.64 -23.48
CA GLU A 529 -14.81 33.66 -22.82
C GLU A 529 -14.16 32.28 -22.65
N CYS A 530 -14.84 31.20 -23.07
CA CYS A 530 -14.26 29.86 -22.97
C CYS A 530 -13.17 29.63 -24.02
N LYS A 531 -12.12 28.89 -23.65
CA LYS A 531 -11.08 28.46 -24.58
C LYS A 531 -11.42 27.06 -25.07
N GLN A 532 -11.48 26.88 -26.40
CA GLN A 532 -11.67 25.57 -27.01
C GLN A 532 -10.37 25.07 -27.62
N PHE A 533 -10.05 23.81 -27.36
CA PHE A 533 -8.90 23.11 -27.90
C PHE A 533 -9.37 21.83 -28.58
N LEU A 534 -8.86 21.56 -29.78
CA LEU A 534 -8.98 20.26 -30.42
C LEU A 534 -7.62 19.56 -30.28
N LEU A 535 -7.59 18.46 -29.53
CA LEU A 535 -6.37 17.68 -29.32
C LEU A 535 -6.33 16.54 -30.32
N GLU A 536 -5.23 16.45 -31.07
CA GLU A 536 -4.89 15.32 -31.94
C GLU A 536 -3.77 14.47 -31.32
N GLU A 537 -3.49 13.29 -31.87
CA GLU A 537 -2.46 12.39 -31.36
C GLU A 537 -1.09 13.07 -31.20
N GLY A 538 -0.53 13.03 -29.98
CA GLY A 538 0.73 13.66 -29.63
C GLY A 538 0.60 15.04 -28.97
N ASP A 539 -0.56 15.70 -29.08
CA ASP A 539 -0.79 16.98 -28.39
C ASP A 539 -0.90 16.79 -26.87
N ILE A 540 -0.45 17.81 -26.13
CA ILE A 540 -0.56 17.87 -24.67
C ILE A 540 -1.27 19.18 -24.28
N LEU A 541 -2.38 19.06 -23.54
CA LEU A 541 -3.06 20.21 -22.94
C LEU A 541 -2.78 20.27 -21.44
N TYR A 542 -2.15 21.35 -21.00
CA TYR A 542 -2.02 21.68 -19.60
C TYR A 542 -3.24 22.46 -19.11
N ILE A 543 -3.83 22.00 -17.99
CA ILE A 543 -4.94 22.67 -17.31
C ILE A 543 -4.54 22.86 -15.83
N PRO A 544 -4.44 24.11 -15.35
CA PRO A 544 -4.20 24.36 -13.93
C PRO A 544 -5.39 23.96 -13.05
N ARG A 545 -5.13 23.60 -11.80
CA ARG A 545 -6.18 23.32 -10.81
C ARG A 545 -7.20 24.47 -10.69
N GLY A 546 -8.46 24.10 -10.53
CA GLY A 546 -9.59 25.02 -10.37
C GLY A 546 -10.22 25.50 -11.67
N PHE A 547 -9.61 25.30 -12.85
CA PHE A 547 -10.22 25.65 -14.13
C PHE A 547 -11.34 24.66 -14.49
N PRO A 548 -12.60 25.11 -14.58
CA PRO A 548 -13.68 24.23 -14.99
C PRO A 548 -13.51 23.83 -16.44
N HIS A 549 -13.76 22.57 -16.76
CA HIS A 549 -13.56 22.05 -18.08
C HIS A 549 -14.49 20.87 -18.40
N GLU A 550 -14.69 20.66 -19.69
CA GLU A 550 -15.39 19.49 -20.24
C GLU A 550 -14.70 19.00 -21.51
N ALA A 551 -14.87 17.71 -21.82
CA ALA A 551 -14.23 17.08 -22.96
C ALA A 551 -15.17 16.14 -23.72
N ARG A 552 -15.31 16.36 -25.03
CA ARG A 552 -16.19 15.58 -25.92
C ARG A 552 -15.40 15.00 -27.08
N THR A 553 -15.62 13.72 -27.36
CA THR A 553 -15.11 13.08 -28.58
C THR A 553 -16.04 13.44 -29.73
N ILE A 554 -15.49 14.08 -30.77
CA ILE A 554 -16.23 14.58 -31.93
C ILE A 554 -15.97 13.72 -33.17
N ILE A 555 -16.88 13.72 -34.13
CA ILE A 555 -16.62 13.22 -35.48
C ILE A 555 -16.41 14.43 -36.38
N ASP A 556 -15.37 14.40 -37.22
CA ASP A 556 -15.11 15.41 -38.24
C ASP A 556 -16.04 15.17 -39.43
N ASP A 557 -16.99 16.07 -39.69
CA ASP A 557 -17.94 15.96 -40.80
C ASP A 557 -17.26 16.19 -42.17
N ASP A 558 -16.08 16.84 -42.21
CA ASP A 558 -15.39 17.25 -43.45
C ASP A 558 -14.34 16.24 -43.96
N LYS A 559 -14.00 15.21 -43.18
CA LYS A 559 -13.09 14.12 -43.63
C LYS A 559 -13.92 12.97 -44.19
N PHE A 560 -13.90 12.83 -45.51
CA PHE A 560 -14.59 11.80 -46.30
C PHE A 560 -14.17 10.34 -46.01
N ASP A 561 -13.30 10.09 -45.04
CA ASP A 561 -12.92 8.74 -44.62
C ASP A 561 -13.58 8.41 -43.27
N LYS A 562 -14.62 7.57 -43.34
CA LYS A 562 -15.52 7.22 -42.23
C LYS A 562 -14.88 6.28 -41.20
N THR A 563 -13.79 6.68 -40.55
CA THR A 563 -13.43 6.09 -39.26
C THR A 563 -14.01 6.98 -38.17
N ALA A 564 -15.05 6.49 -37.49
CA ALA A 564 -15.55 7.13 -36.28
C ALA A 564 -14.43 7.09 -35.24
N GLU A 565 -13.63 8.16 -35.14
CA GLU A 565 -12.44 8.20 -34.30
C GLU A 565 -12.86 8.33 -32.82
N PHE A 566 -12.50 7.31 -32.03
CA PHE A 566 -12.57 7.35 -30.58
C PHE A 566 -11.50 8.32 -30.04
N SER A 567 -11.49 8.56 -28.72
CA SER A 567 -10.35 9.21 -28.07
C SER A 567 -9.78 8.32 -26.97
N LEU A 568 -8.46 8.21 -26.94
CA LEU A 568 -7.71 7.70 -25.81
C LEU A 568 -6.71 8.76 -25.36
N HIS A 569 -6.77 9.17 -24.09
CA HIS A 569 -5.76 10.04 -23.50
C HIS A 569 -5.33 9.56 -22.12
N LEU A 570 -4.13 9.96 -21.74
CA LEU A 570 -3.63 9.87 -20.37
C LEU A 570 -3.70 11.25 -19.74
N THR A 571 -4.20 11.34 -18.52
CA THR A 571 -4.20 12.55 -17.69
C THR A 571 -3.15 12.36 -16.61
N LEU A 572 -2.04 13.08 -16.72
CA LEU A 572 -0.98 13.14 -15.70
C LEU A 572 -1.35 14.23 -14.70
N ALA A 573 -1.52 13.87 -13.43
CA ALA A 573 -1.93 14.75 -12.34
C ALA A 573 -0.73 15.11 -11.45
N ILE A 574 -0.52 16.42 -11.24
CA ILE A 574 0.37 16.94 -10.20
C ILE A 574 -0.48 17.34 -9.00
N GLU A 575 -0.51 16.44 -8.04
CA GLU A 575 -1.20 16.57 -6.76
C GLU A 575 -0.29 17.28 -5.77
N ILE A 576 -0.71 18.45 -5.31
CA ILE A 576 0.07 19.27 -4.38
C ILE A 576 -0.45 18.94 -2.98
N GLU A 577 0.15 17.94 -2.34
CA GLU A 577 -0.20 17.58 -0.97
C GLU A 577 0.14 18.75 -0.01
N PRO A 578 -0.59 18.92 1.12
CA PRO A 578 -0.43 20.06 2.01
C PRO A 578 1.01 20.39 2.44
N PRO A 579 1.90 19.41 2.74
CA PRO A 579 3.29 19.70 3.10
C PRO A 579 4.12 20.36 1.97
N PHE A 580 3.72 20.20 0.72
CA PHE A 580 4.49 20.59 -0.48
C PHE A 580 3.90 21.80 -1.21
N ALA A 581 2.93 22.49 -0.59
CA ALA A 581 2.59 23.87 -0.92
C ALA A 581 3.52 24.86 -0.17
N TRP A 582 3.53 26.13 -0.58
CA TRP A 582 4.28 27.17 0.12
C TRP A 582 3.87 27.35 1.57
N GLU A 583 2.59 27.19 1.89
CA GLU A 583 2.11 27.09 3.28
C GLU A 583 2.87 26.01 4.05
N GLY A 584 2.92 24.78 3.53
CA GLY A 584 3.64 23.66 4.15
C GLY A 584 5.12 23.98 4.35
N PHE A 585 5.79 24.57 3.35
CA PHE A 585 7.19 24.98 3.48
C PHE A 585 7.42 25.99 4.62
N ILE A 586 6.51 26.96 4.79
CA ILE A 586 6.57 27.93 5.90
C ILE A 586 6.29 27.26 7.26
N GLN A 587 5.37 26.30 7.31
CA GLN A 587 5.11 25.51 8.52
C GLN A 587 6.36 24.72 8.94
N VAL A 588 7.05 24.11 7.97
CA VAL A 588 8.35 23.46 8.20
C VAL A 588 9.39 24.48 8.68
N ALA A 589 9.43 25.68 8.10
CA ALA A 589 10.34 26.73 8.53
C ALA A 589 10.16 27.11 10.01
N LEU A 590 8.92 27.29 10.46
CA LEU A 590 8.62 27.58 11.86
C LEU A 590 9.04 26.44 12.79
N CYS A 591 8.72 25.20 12.42
CA CYS A 591 9.15 24.02 13.17
C CYS A 591 10.68 23.95 13.27
N CYS A 592 11.39 24.29 12.19
CA CYS A 592 12.85 24.25 12.17
C CYS A 592 13.48 25.29 13.08
N TRP A 593 12.94 26.51 13.06
CA TRP A 593 13.40 27.58 13.93
C TRP A 593 13.13 27.26 15.41
N ASP A 594 11.94 26.78 15.76
CA ASP A 594 11.60 26.46 17.16
C ASP A 594 12.48 25.34 17.75
N GLN A 595 12.77 24.28 16.98
CA GLN A 595 13.69 23.23 17.42
C GLN A 595 15.09 23.77 17.70
N LYS A 596 15.59 24.72 16.91
CA LYS A 596 16.91 25.34 17.14
C LYS A 596 16.95 26.15 18.43
N GLN A 597 15.87 26.85 18.76
CA GLN A 597 15.77 27.56 20.04
C GLN A 597 15.82 26.59 21.23
N LYS A 598 15.18 25.42 21.10
CA LYS A 598 15.14 24.37 22.14
C LYS A 598 16.47 23.64 22.38
N VAL A 599 17.40 23.63 21.41
CA VAL A 599 18.74 23.03 21.56
C VAL A 599 19.64 23.83 22.53
N PHE A 600 19.26 25.06 22.88
CA PHE A 600 19.84 25.83 23.97
C PHE A 600 18.93 25.74 25.20
N PRO A 601 19.12 24.78 26.14
CA PRO A 601 18.25 24.69 27.28
C PRO A 601 18.55 25.82 28.26
N ASP A 602 17.55 26.68 28.48
CA ASP A 602 17.48 27.49 29.68
C ASP A 602 17.61 26.59 30.91
N THR A 603 18.54 26.97 31.78
CA THR A 603 18.94 26.24 32.99
C THR A 603 17.89 26.32 34.11
N HIS A 604 16.66 26.77 33.83
CA HIS A 604 15.61 26.97 34.84
C HIS A 604 14.26 26.40 34.39
N GLY A 605 13.78 25.41 35.15
CA GLY A 605 12.50 24.75 34.93
C GLY A 605 11.28 25.68 35.04
N HIS A 606 10.21 25.28 34.35
CA HIS A 606 8.82 25.74 34.52
C HIS A 606 8.61 27.22 34.87
N SER A 607 9.10 28.14 34.03
CA SER A 607 8.66 29.53 34.07
C SER A 607 7.37 29.70 33.25
N VAL A 608 6.48 30.61 33.67
CA VAL A 608 5.28 31.01 32.90
C VAL A 608 5.66 31.49 31.50
N SER A 609 6.83 32.13 31.36
CA SER A 609 7.41 32.59 30.09
C SER A 609 7.67 31.43 29.11
N GLY A 610 8.29 30.34 29.56
CA GLY A 610 8.53 29.16 28.71
C GLY A 610 7.24 28.48 28.23
N SER A 611 6.18 28.52 29.04
CA SER A 611 4.86 28.01 28.64
C SER A 611 4.18 28.93 27.61
N LEU A 612 4.31 30.25 27.76
CA LEU A 612 3.79 31.22 26.79
C LEU A 612 4.53 31.19 25.45
N HIS A 613 5.83 30.86 25.42
CA HIS A 613 6.57 30.64 24.17
C HIS A 613 5.97 29.49 23.36
N VAL A 614 5.77 28.32 23.98
CA VAL A 614 5.19 27.14 23.32
C VAL A 614 3.79 27.44 22.79
N VAL A 615 2.96 28.12 23.58
CA VAL A 615 1.62 28.54 23.16
C VAL A 615 1.69 29.53 21.98
N SER A 616 2.66 30.45 21.99
CA SER A 616 2.84 31.43 20.91
C SER A 616 3.28 30.78 19.59
N VAL A 617 4.16 29.78 19.65
CA VAL A 617 4.55 28.99 18.47
C VAL A 617 3.35 28.24 17.89
N ASN A 618 2.55 27.60 18.74
CA ASN A 618 1.33 26.91 18.30
C ASN A 618 0.31 27.89 17.69
N LEU A 619 0.11 29.06 18.29
CA LEU A 619 -0.74 30.12 17.72
C LEU A 619 -0.22 30.59 16.37
N LEU A 620 1.10 30.70 16.19
CA LEU A 620 1.69 31.12 14.94
C LEU A 620 1.49 30.08 13.82
N HIS A 621 1.58 28.78 14.13
CA HIS A 621 1.23 27.70 13.21
C HIS A 621 -0.23 27.80 12.72
N VAL A 622 -1.18 28.03 13.64
CA VAL A 622 -2.61 28.19 13.32
C VAL A 622 -2.84 29.44 12.46
N ALA A 623 -2.17 30.55 12.81
CA ALA A 623 -2.30 31.79 12.07
C ALA A 623 -1.74 31.69 10.64
N ILE A 624 -0.59 31.04 10.45
CA ILE A 624 -0.01 30.76 9.13
C ILE A 624 -0.96 29.91 8.29
N LYS A 625 -1.59 28.90 8.88
CA LYS A 625 -2.56 28.04 8.18
C LYS A 625 -3.72 28.85 7.61
N GLN A 626 -4.34 29.69 8.44
CA GLN A 626 -5.47 30.50 8.00
C GLN A 626 -5.05 31.55 6.97
N PHE A 627 -3.92 32.21 7.19
CA PHE A 627 -3.40 33.19 6.23
C PHE A 627 -3.14 32.52 4.88
N GLY A 628 -2.64 31.28 4.89
CA GLY A 628 -2.49 30.46 3.70
C GLY A 628 -3.80 30.12 2.99
N ASN A 629 -4.95 30.15 3.66
CA ASN A 629 -6.25 29.98 3.01
C ASN A 629 -6.74 31.27 2.33
N LEU A 630 -6.24 32.43 2.75
CA LEU A 630 -6.63 33.73 2.21
C LEU A 630 -5.76 34.16 1.02
N ASP A 631 -4.44 33.98 1.15
CA ASP A 631 -3.47 34.42 0.15
C ASP A 631 -3.09 33.29 -0.83
N PRO A 632 -3.38 33.44 -2.14
CA PRO A 632 -3.03 32.43 -3.15
C PRO A 632 -1.54 32.10 -3.25
N ALA A 633 -0.65 33.01 -2.84
CA ALA A 633 0.80 32.77 -2.89
C ALA A 633 1.24 31.63 -1.96
N PHE A 634 0.59 31.47 -0.81
CA PHE A 634 0.81 30.34 0.10
C PHE A 634 0.25 29.02 -0.43
N GLN A 635 -0.77 29.09 -1.30
CA GLN A 635 -1.42 27.91 -1.86
C GLN A 635 -0.60 27.29 -2.99
N LYS A 636 0.20 28.10 -3.70
CA LYS A 636 1.06 27.66 -4.80
C LYS A 636 1.94 26.47 -4.42
N ALA A 637 2.27 25.65 -5.42
CA ALA A 637 3.22 24.56 -5.25
C ALA A 637 4.59 25.08 -4.82
N CYS A 638 5.19 24.43 -3.83
CA CYS A 638 6.57 24.66 -3.45
C CYS A 638 7.48 23.80 -4.35
N LEU A 639 8.28 24.45 -5.19
CA LEU A 639 9.17 23.78 -6.16
C LEU A 639 10.61 23.65 -5.63
N VAL A 640 10.85 23.88 -4.34
CA VAL A 640 12.19 23.79 -3.71
C VAL A 640 12.81 22.38 -3.84
N GLY A 641 11.96 21.34 -3.92
CA GLY A 641 12.38 19.96 -4.12
C GLY A 641 12.53 19.54 -5.59
N ALA A 642 12.35 20.45 -6.54
CA ALA A 642 12.40 20.15 -7.97
C ALA A 642 13.83 19.87 -8.45
N ILE A 643 13.99 18.86 -9.30
CA ILE A 643 15.26 18.57 -9.97
C ILE A 643 15.33 19.38 -11.27
N SER A 644 16.40 20.14 -11.48
CA SER A 644 16.63 20.82 -12.76
C SER A 644 17.93 20.34 -13.40
N SER A 645 17.81 19.73 -14.58
CA SER A 645 18.91 19.08 -15.33
C SER A 645 19.95 20.03 -15.95
N SER A 646 19.90 21.34 -15.70
CA SER A 646 20.83 22.31 -16.30
C SER A 646 21.27 23.37 -15.30
N SER A 647 22.58 23.67 -15.27
CA SER A 647 23.20 24.65 -14.38
C SER A 647 22.65 26.08 -14.48
N SER A 648 22.07 26.47 -15.62
CA SER A 648 21.45 27.79 -15.81
C SER A 648 20.03 27.87 -15.24
N THR A 649 19.25 26.78 -15.31
CA THR A 649 17.87 26.72 -14.79
C THR A 649 17.86 26.53 -13.27
N GLU A 650 18.87 25.84 -12.71
CA GLU A 650 19.08 25.71 -11.24
C GLU A 650 19.15 27.08 -10.56
N GLY A 651 19.92 28.01 -11.14
CA GLY A 651 20.10 29.35 -10.57
C GLY A 651 18.84 30.20 -10.61
N TRP A 652 18.09 30.19 -11.72
CA TRP A 652 16.87 30.98 -11.86
C TRP A 652 15.75 30.47 -10.96
N LEU A 653 15.43 29.16 -11.01
CA LEU A 653 14.34 28.60 -10.23
C LEU A 653 14.62 28.76 -8.73
N GLY A 654 15.84 28.46 -8.29
CA GLY A 654 16.26 28.67 -6.91
C GLY A 654 16.11 30.13 -6.47
N THR A 655 16.49 31.09 -7.33
CA THR A 655 16.29 32.53 -7.04
C THR A 655 14.81 32.87 -6.88
N CYS A 656 13.94 32.39 -7.79
CA CYS A 656 12.50 32.61 -7.70
C CYS A 656 11.89 32.02 -6.41
N GLN A 657 12.29 30.81 -6.02
CA GLN A 657 11.83 30.20 -4.77
C GLN A 657 12.27 31.03 -3.55
N ARG A 658 13.54 31.48 -3.50
CA ARG A 658 14.04 32.35 -2.41
C ARG A 658 13.29 33.67 -2.34
N THR A 659 13.06 34.32 -3.47
CA THR A 659 12.32 35.59 -3.51
C THR A 659 10.91 35.41 -2.98
N LEU A 660 10.21 34.34 -3.39
CA LEU A 660 8.86 34.05 -2.89
C LEU A 660 8.87 33.74 -1.39
N PHE A 661 9.81 32.91 -0.92
CA PHE A 661 9.98 32.65 0.51
C PHE A 661 10.10 33.93 1.34
N TRP A 662 11.01 34.84 0.97
CA TRP A 662 11.20 36.09 1.70
C TRP A 662 10.01 37.03 1.59
N HIS A 663 9.29 37.00 0.47
CA HIS A 663 8.03 37.72 0.33
C HIS A 663 6.97 37.21 1.32
N LEU A 664 6.80 35.88 1.44
CA LEU A 664 5.87 35.28 2.39
C LEU A 664 6.26 35.55 3.86
N ILE A 665 7.55 35.49 4.19
CA ILE A 665 8.06 35.86 5.53
C ILE A 665 7.78 37.34 5.83
N SER A 666 7.93 38.23 4.84
CA SER A 666 7.59 39.64 4.99
C SER A 666 6.09 39.85 5.25
N ILE A 667 5.23 39.10 4.56
CA ILE A 667 3.77 39.13 4.79
C ILE A 667 3.45 38.69 6.22
N ILE A 668 4.02 37.58 6.68
CA ILE A 668 3.83 37.09 8.06
C ILE A 668 4.26 38.14 9.09
N ASN A 669 5.41 38.76 8.88
CA ASN A 669 5.92 39.77 9.80
C ASN A 669 5.00 40.99 9.89
N THR A 670 4.44 41.42 8.76
CA THR A 670 3.69 42.69 8.65
C THR A 670 2.18 42.55 8.87
N GLU A 671 1.55 41.49 8.36
CA GLU A 671 0.09 41.38 8.29
C GLU A 671 -0.50 40.48 9.38
N LEU A 672 0.24 39.50 9.88
CA LEU A 672 -0.27 38.53 10.86
C LEU A 672 -0.35 39.14 12.26
N LYS A 673 -1.56 39.20 12.84
CA LYS A 673 -1.84 39.79 14.16
C LYS A 673 -2.19 38.73 15.20
N PHE A 674 -1.84 39.01 16.45
CA PHE A 674 -2.22 38.17 17.59
C PHE A 674 -3.74 38.03 17.74
N SER A 675 -4.49 39.12 17.53
CA SER A 675 -5.96 39.13 17.61
C SER A 675 -6.62 38.11 16.68
N ASP A 676 -6.08 37.96 15.48
CA ASP A 676 -6.65 37.12 14.43
C ASP A 676 -6.35 35.65 14.74
N ALA A 677 -5.11 35.36 15.15
CA ALA A 677 -4.69 34.04 15.62
C ALA A 677 -5.50 33.55 16.83
N LEU A 678 -5.76 34.43 17.80
CA LEU A 678 -6.51 34.10 19.00
C LEU A 678 -7.98 33.81 18.68
N LYS A 679 -8.61 34.62 17.82
CA LYS A 679 -10.01 34.43 17.43
C LYS A 679 -10.24 33.05 16.80
N LEU A 680 -9.30 32.58 15.99
CA LEU A 680 -9.37 31.24 15.39
C LEU A 680 -9.27 30.12 16.41
N LEU A 681 -8.36 30.27 17.36
CA LEU A 681 -8.23 29.30 18.43
C LEU A 681 -9.54 29.23 19.24
N GLU A 682 -10.15 30.38 19.51
CA GLU A 682 -11.46 30.45 20.17
C GLU A 682 -12.57 29.79 19.34
N GLU A 683 -12.62 30.03 18.03
CA GLU A 683 -13.58 29.41 17.11
C GLU A 683 -13.42 27.89 17.01
N ALA A 684 -12.18 27.39 16.91
CA ALA A 684 -11.89 25.94 16.88
C ALA A 684 -12.27 25.26 18.20
N VAL A 685 -11.94 25.87 19.34
CA VAL A 685 -12.32 25.38 20.67
C VAL A 685 -13.84 25.34 20.83
N GLN A 686 -14.56 26.35 20.33
CA GLN A 686 -16.03 26.38 20.33
C GLN A 686 -16.65 25.25 19.49
N LYS A 687 -16.02 24.90 18.37
CA LYS A 687 -16.45 23.79 17.50
C LYS A 687 -16.00 22.41 17.99
N HIS A 688 -15.25 22.33 19.09
CA HIS A 688 -14.57 21.11 19.55
C HIS A 688 -13.63 20.49 18.50
N GLU A 689 -13.06 21.34 17.64
CA GLU A 689 -12.07 20.95 16.62
C GLU A 689 -10.65 21.11 17.17
N ASP A 690 -9.74 20.24 16.76
CA ASP A 690 -8.31 20.39 17.07
C ASP A 690 -7.70 21.38 16.07
N PRO A 691 -7.27 22.59 16.51
CA PRO A 691 -6.77 23.63 15.61
C PRO A 691 -5.47 23.23 14.89
N LEU A 692 -4.77 22.21 15.38
CA LEU A 692 -3.54 21.68 14.78
C LEU A 692 -3.79 20.42 13.94
N GLU A 693 -5.05 19.96 13.82
CA GLU A 693 -5.40 18.74 13.08
C GLU A 693 -4.91 18.78 11.63
N GLN A 694 -5.08 19.92 10.97
CA GLN A 694 -4.72 20.14 9.56
C GLN A 694 -3.20 20.21 9.31
N ILE A 695 -2.40 20.28 10.37
CA ILE A 695 -0.93 20.28 10.32
C ILE A 695 -0.33 19.13 11.11
N ARG A 696 -1.10 18.06 11.38
CA ARG A 696 -0.62 16.87 12.10
C ARG A 696 0.58 16.21 11.44
N TRP A 697 0.70 16.30 10.12
CA TRP A 697 1.85 15.83 9.35
C TRP A 697 3.18 16.46 9.79
N LEU A 698 3.17 17.59 10.51
CA LEU A 698 4.38 18.16 11.12
C LEU A 698 4.96 17.27 12.24
N LYS A 699 4.13 16.46 12.92
CA LYS A 699 4.59 15.54 13.97
C LYS A 699 5.64 14.55 13.44
N ASP A 700 5.50 14.16 12.17
CA ASP A 700 6.40 13.22 11.51
C ASP A 700 7.78 13.82 11.21
N LEU A 701 7.88 15.15 11.17
CA LEU A 701 9.14 15.88 11.06
C LEU A 701 9.86 15.99 12.42
N ILE A 702 9.11 15.93 13.53
CA ILE A 702 9.60 16.09 14.90
C ILE A 702 10.09 14.75 15.48
N LEU A 703 9.47 13.62 15.09
CA LEU A 703 9.72 12.30 15.67
C LEU A 703 11.13 11.71 15.43
N GLU A 704 11.93 12.27 14.52
CA GLU A 704 13.28 11.74 14.23
C GLU A 704 14.36 12.07 15.27
N GLU A 705 14.20 13.13 16.06
CA GLU A 705 15.21 13.51 17.07
C GLU A 705 14.94 12.91 18.47
N GLU A 706 13.73 12.42 18.74
CA GLU A 706 13.28 12.05 20.11
C GLU A 706 13.39 10.56 20.49
N VAL A 707 14.08 9.71 19.72
CA VAL A 707 14.39 8.34 20.18
C VAL A 707 15.53 8.30 21.23
N THR A 708 16.21 9.43 21.49
CA THR A 708 17.28 9.50 22.51
C THR A 708 17.11 10.53 23.63
N LYS A 709 16.00 11.26 23.71
CA LYS A 709 15.71 12.12 24.88
C LYS A 709 14.25 12.03 25.27
N SER A 710 14.03 11.56 26.51
CA SER A 710 12.76 11.58 27.20
C SER A 710 12.31 13.02 27.47
N GLN A 711 11.69 13.68 26.50
CA GLN A 711 10.93 14.90 26.70
C GLN A 711 9.96 15.02 25.53
N ARG A 712 8.76 14.47 25.70
CA ARG A 712 7.67 14.53 24.73
C ARG A 712 7.51 15.97 24.22
N CYS A 713 7.70 16.19 22.92
CA CYS A 713 7.23 17.41 22.28
C CYS A 713 5.70 17.48 22.44
N SER A 714 5.22 18.54 23.09
CA SER A 714 3.81 18.77 23.45
C SER A 714 2.97 19.16 22.22
N ILE A 715 2.85 18.24 21.26
CA ILE A 715 1.64 18.15 20.42
C ILE A 715 0.84 16.94 20.90
N SER A 716 0.69 16.83 22.22
CA SER A 716 -0.19 15.85 22.86
C SER A 716 -1.60 16.44 22.95
N ASN A 717 -2.55 15.77 22.31
CA ASN A 717 -4.00 16.05 22.32
C ASN A 717 -4.66 16.00 23.72
N SER A 718 -3.89 16.05 24.81
CA SER A 718 -4.37 15.91 26.18
C SER A 718 -4.24 17.16 27.05
N ASP A 719 -3.75 18.29 26.52
CA ASP A 719 -3.51 19.51 27.33
C ASP A 719 -4.12 20.79 26.76
N ASN A 720 -5.20 20.67 25.96
CA ASN A 720 -5.97 21.81 25.44
C ASN A 720 -6.55 22.72 26.55
N GLY A 721 -6.53 22.29 27.82
CA GLY A 721 -6.98 23.09 28.95
C GLY A 721 -5.93 24.07 29.52
N CYS A 722 -4.64 23.75 29.48
CA CYS A 722 -3.62 24.49 30.24
C CYS A 722 -3.12 25.75 29.49
N GLY A 723 -2.88 25.64 28.17
CA GLY A 723 -2.42 26.77 27.34
C GLY A 723 -3.49 27.86 27.15
N PHE A 724 -4.76 27.47 27.02
CA PHE A 724 -5.88 28.40 26.86
C PHE A 724 -6.16 29.21 28.14
N HIS A 725 -5.98 28.59 29.31
CA HIS A 725 -6.10 29.29 30.60
C HIS A 725 -5.02 30.36 30.78
N LEU A 726 -3.79 30.12 30.30
CA LEU A 726 -2.70 31.10 30.32
C LEU A 726 -2.97 32.29 29.37
N LEU A 727 -3.46 32.04 28.17
CA LEU A 727 -3.86 33.09 27.21
C LEU A 727 -4.97 33.99 27.75
N ARG A 728 -5.95 33.39 28.44
CA ARG A 728 -7.10 34.12 28.99
C ARG A 728 -6.75 34.98 30.20
N ASN A 729 -5.83 34.54 31.04
CA ASN A 729 -5.48 35.23 32.29
C ASN A 729 -4.35 36.26 32.13
N HIS A 730 -3.53 36.16 31.07
CA HIS A 730 -2.37 37.03 30.83
C HIS A 730 -2.31 37.51 29.37
N ARG A 731 -3.42 38.07 28.86
CA ARG A 731 -3.57 38.44 27.44
C ARG A 731 -2.47 39.37 26.93
N ASP A 732 -2.20 40.46 27.64
CA ASP A 732 -1.21 41.47 27.19
C ASP A 732 0.21 40.89 27.13
N ILE A 733 0.58 40.09 28.15
CA ILE A 733 1.88 39.40 28.20
C ILE A 733 1.97 38.34 27.10
N ALA A 734 0.88 37.62 26.82
CA ALA A 734 0.85 36.65 25.74
C ALA A 734 0.96 37.30 24.35
N GLU A 735 0.35 38.48 24.17
CA GLU A 735 0.49 39.26 22.94
C GLU A 735 1.93 39.74 22.74
N ASP A 736 2.57 40.27 23.78
CA ASP A 736 3.97 40.69 23.73
C ASP A 736 4.91 39.52 23.39
N VAL A 737 4.74 38.36 24.05
CA VAL A 737 5.53 37.15 23.78
C VAL A 737 5.26 36.63 22.36
N PHE A 738 4.01 36.65 21.91
CA PHE A 738 3.66 36.24 20.55
C PHE A 738 4.34 37.13 19.50
N MET A 739 4.32 38.44 19.70
CA MET A 739 4.97 39.39 18.80
C MET A 739 6.49 39.26 18.82
N GLU A 740 7.08 38.99 19.99
CA GLU A 740 8.51 38.67 20.11
C GLU A 740 8.88 37.40 19.35
N VAL A 741 8.14 36.30 19.55
CA VAL A 741 8.33 35.02 18.86
C VAL A 741 8.21 35.20 17.34
N LYS A 742 7.15 35.86 16.87
CA LYS A 742 6.94 36.16 15.46
C LYS A 742 8.10 36.97 14.87
N SER A 743 8.53 38.02 15.57
CA SER A 743 9.65 38.88 15.13
C SER A 743 10.96 38.10 15.07
N LYS A 744 11.28 37.28 16.08
CA LYS A 744 12.50 36.46 16.09
C LYS A 744 12.48 35.44 14.96
N PHE A 745 11.38 34.71 14.80
CA PHE A 745 11.19 33.78 13.69
C PHE A 745 11.48 34.43 12.33
N CYS A 746 10.86 35.58 12.05
CA CYS A 746 11.02 36.24 10.75
C CYS A 746 12.45 36.79 10.51
N LYS A 747 13.21 37.10 11.56
CA LYS A 747 14.58 37.66 11.47
C LYS A 747 15.67 36.59 11.42
N GLU A 748 15.46 35.48 12.13
CA GLU A 748 16.48 34.46 12.37
C GLU A 748 16.35 33.25 11.44
N ILE A 749 15.22 33.07 10.75
CA ILE A 749 15.03 31.95 9.83
C ILE A 749 16.02 32.00 8.66
N VAL A 750 16.56 30.85 8.27
CA VAL A 750 17.49 30.72 7.15
C VAL A 750 16.92 29.75 6.12
N PHE A 751 16.76 30.20 4.88
CA PHE A 751 16.12 29.43 3.80
C PHE A 751 16.82 28.08 3.55
N GLU A 752 18.14 28.06 3.48
CA GLU A 752 18.95 26.89 3.14
C GLU A 752 18.78 25.76 4.17
N GLU A 753 18.55 26.11 5.43
CA GLU A 753 18.34 25.14 6.52
C GLU A 753 16.95 24.51 6.44
N VAL A 754 15.95 25.30 6.08
CA VAL A 754 14.58 24.82 5.82
C VAL A 754 14.57 23.93 4.59
N GLU A 755 15.24 24.35 3.52
CA GLU A 755 15.38 23.57 2.28
C GLU A 755 15.95 22.18 2.55
N GLN A 756 17.01 22.07 3.36
CA GLN A 756 17.61 20.78 3.70
C GLN A 756 16.61 19.84 4.39
N ARG A 757 15.89 20.33 5.40
CA ARG A 757 14.89 19.53 6.14
C ARG A 757 13.66 19.21 5.31
N TYR A 758 13.22 20.15 4.48
CA TYR A 758 12.14 19.94 3.52
C TYR A 758 12.49 18.84 2.52
N LYS A 759 13.71 18.82 1.97
CA LYS A 759 14.14 17.76 1.05
C LYS A 759 14.21 16.39 1.72
N VAL A 760 14.63 16.31 2.99
CA VAL A 760 14.58 15.05 3.76
C VAL A 760 13.14 14.58 3.95
N MET A 761 12.21 15.48 4.26
CA MET A 761 10.78 15.15 4.36
C MET A 761 10.24 14.64 3.03
N LEU A 762 10.48 15.37 1.93
CA LEU A 762 10.06 14.97 0.59
C LEU A 762 10.57 13.58 0.21
N GLU A 763 11.82 13.26 0.53
CA GLU A 763 12.42 11.95 0.25
C GLU A 763 11.72 10.81 1.01
N LYS A 764 11.23 11.05 2.23
CA LYS A 764 10.46 10.04 2.98
C LYS A 764 9.13 9.74 2.30
N TYR A 765 8.41 10.78 1.90
CA TYR A 765 7.15 10.63 1.18
C TYR A 765 7.39 9.88 -0.14
N ARG A 766 8.37 10.34 -0.93
CA ARG A 766 8.77 9.67 -2.18
C ARG A 766 9.06 8.20 -1.95
N LYS A 767 9.95 7.86 -1.01
CA LYS A 767 10.31 6.47 -0.70
C LYS A 767 9.09 5.57 -0.50
N VAL A 768 8.05 6.03 0.21
CA VAL A 768 6.84 5.23 0.44
C VAL A 768 6.00 5.10 -0.82
N ARG A 769 5.87 6.17 -1.61
CA ARG A 769 5.18 6.13 -2.92
C ARG A 769 5.90 5.23 -3.92
N GLU A 770 7.23 5.25 -3.92
CA GLU A 770 8.08 4.38 -4.74
C GLU A 770 7.90 2.92 -4.33
N GLN A 771 7.96 2.62 -3.03
CA GLN A 771 7.69 1.28 -2.51
C GLN A 771 6.30 0.79 -2.89
N TYR A 772 5.27 1.65 -2.77
CA TYR A 772 3.93 1.31 -3.22
C TYR A 772 3.89 0.98 -4.72
N THR A 773 4.49 1.84 -5.54
CA THR A 773 4.55 1.68 -7.00
C THR A 773 5.26 0.39 -7.40
N ASP A 774 6.44 0.12 -6.84
CA ASP A 774 7.22 -1.10 -7.11
C ASP A 774 6.49 -2.37 -6.64
N GLY A 775 5.79 -2.27 -5.52
CA GLY A 775 4.86 -3.27 -5.00
C GLY A 775 3.79 -3.63 -6.02
N MET A 776 3.08 -2.62 -6.52
CA MET A 776 1.97 -2.78 -7.46
C MET A 776 2.42 -3.19 -8.86
N LEU A 777 3.52 -2.64 -9.37
CA LEU A 777 4.08 -3.04 -10.67
C LEU A 777 4.44 -4.53 -10.67
N SER A 778 5.03 -5.06 -9.59
CA SER A 778 5.36 -6.49 -9.48
C SER A 778 4.13 -7.42 -9.57
N LEU A 779 2.95 -6.94 -9.17
CA LEU A 779 1.67 -7.66 -9.31
C LEU A 779 1.07 -7.56 -10.73
N HIS A 780 1.52 -6.61 -11.53
CA HIS A 780 1.01 -6.31 -12.87
C HIS A 780 1.99 -6.64 -14.00
N CYS A 781 3.27 -6.85 -13.71
CA CYS A 781 4.29 -7.20 -14.69
C CYS A 781 3.86 -8.47 -15.45
N ILE A 782 3.31 -8.27 -16.63
CA ILE A 782 3.03 -9.33 -17.59
C ILE A 782 4.39 -9.88 -17.99
N THR A 783 4.55 -11.19 -17.90
CA THR A 783 5.74 -11.92 -18.36
C THR A 783 5.86 -11.77 -19.88
N GLY A 784 6.39 -10.62 -20.32
CA GLY A 784 6.46 -10.22 -21.73
C GLY A 784 7.06 -8.83 -21.99
N ASP A 785 7.20 -7.98 -20.97
CA ASP A 785 7.79 -6.63 -21.09
C ASP A 785 9.31 -6.58 -20.81
N SER A 786 10.00 -7.74 -20.76
CA SER A 786 11.46 -7.83 -20.69
C SER A 786 12.11 -7.98 -22.06
#